data_AF-A0A847DPB0-F1
#
_entry.id   AF-A0A847DPB0-F1
#
_cell.length_a   1.000
_cell.length_b   1.000
_cell.length_c   1.000
_cell.angle_alpha   90.00
_cell.angle_beta   90.00
_cell.angle_gamma   90.00
#
_symmetry.space_group_name_H-M   'P 1'
#
loop_
_entity.id
_entity.type
_entity.pdbx_description
1 polymer ?
#
loop_
_entity_poly.entity_id
_entity_poly.type
_entity_poly.pdbx_seq_one_letter_code
_entity_poly.pdbx_strand_id
1 'polypeptide(L)'
;MITKIMQSLFGNKQARDMRRLLPLVRKTNDFYGKLHDLSDEELRGKTEEFRKRYKDGETLEKLLPEAFAVVKEACRRHVGKTWNVAGIDIEWDMIPYDVQLAGGIVLHQGKIAEMATGEGKTLVAILPLYLNALAGQGVHLVTVNDYLARRDSQWMGEIFRFLGMTVGCLDDTRPSTEERRAQYECDITYGTNHEFGFDYLRDNMVQEANQVVQRRGHFFAIVDEVDNILIDEARTPLIISGPVDRSTHRYDEIKPFVQQLIKLQTDLITSFVDQADKLIKDGALTDPERSRSLGLLLLRCQRGLPKHRRFMKLLQETGVKALMEQTELDMIQEKKMNDVDEGVYFVIDERQHQIDLTEIGRQALSPDNSKLWEMPDLVEDAAGIDAGDFEIIELADGKKCPLFGRPEVRAACKKEDGSVEIQNYHGKFTIPKNQITGYVQGVDIPKQEREQIKDFMRMDQAMQSEKLHNISQLLRAYTLYERDAEYVVQDQKVIIVDEFTGRMMAGRRWSDGLHQAVECKENVEIEPETQTLASITLQNFFRLYKKLSGMTGTAETEAAEFNHTYKMDVVVVPTNRPVSRKDQNDLIYKTKREKYNAVIDEIKHLHSEGLPVLVGTVNVDVSQLLSRMLSREKIEHNVLNAKNHQNEAEIIRFAGQKGSVTIATNMAGRGTDIKLGEGVIRKDAKGRPYGGLQVLGTERHEARRIDRQLRGRSGRQGDPGRSQFFLSLEDDLMRLFGGDRVSRLMDRLGAHEEGEPMMSSLLTRSVESAQKKVESRNFEIRKRTLDYDEVMNSQRKAIYGLRQQALFESDLRGTLLNVFFKCLEGEINNFGDPTRLQSDEWDVDGFINYVQRCIPYTNLIELKSELKGLDVNSVLDKVMERVSEGYDKKREQLGDELIHNLSKWVVLNRIDSNWIDHLLAIDDLREHIHLRSYGQTDPLVEFRREASQFFENLMVIVQREIFEQFFLLQPKTEEDVPQPTARIQSTEVRHDKIAAVGEDEELPEETKPPENPRVQRPLQPIHRKNPVSRNDPCPCGSGKKFKKCCGALHKNEE
;
A
#
# COMPACT_ATOMS: atom_id res chain seq x y z
N MET A 1 40.46 -9.65 -18.93
CA MET A 1 41.36 -10.83 -18.84
C MET A 1 41.53 -11.32 -17.40
N ILE A 2 41.85 -10.45 -16.43
CA ILE A 2 42.07 -10.78 -15.01
C ILE A 2 40.96 -11.71 -14.43
N THR A 3 39.69 -11.41 -14.69
CA THR A 3 38.54 -12.24 -14.28
C THR A 3 38.58 -13.67 -14.80
N LYS A 4 38.99 -13.91 -16.05
CA LYS A 4 39.13 -15.26 -16.62
C LYS A 4 40.29 -16.03 -15.98
N ILE A 5 41.40 -15.34 -15.68
CA ILE A 5 42.58 -15.92 -15.03
C ILE A 5 42.27 -16.30 -13.56
N MET A 6 41.55 -15.44 -12.83
CA MET A 6 41.09 -15.79 -11.48
C MET A 6 40.05 -16.92 -11.49
N GLN A 7 39.15 -16.98 -12.49
CA GLN A 7 38.21 -18.09 -12.66
C GLN A 7 38.93 -19.42 -12.97
N SER A 8 40.02 -19.43 -13.76
CA SER A 8 40.78 -20.65 -14.04
C SER A 8 41.64 -21.11 -12.87
N LEU A 9 42.17 -20.19 -12.05
CA LEU A 9 43.01 -20.53 -10.89
C LEU A 9 42.20 -20.88 -9.63
N PHE A 10 41.09 -20.20 -9.38
CA PHE A 10 40.31 -20.34 -8.14
C PHE A 10 38.88 -20.87 -8.35
N GLY A 11 38.44 -21.10 -9.59
CA GLY A 11 37.04 -21.46 -9.91
C GLY A 11 36.10 -20.24 -9.94
N ASN A 12 34.85 -20.47 -10.36
CA ASN A 12 33.80 -19.45 -10.27
C ASN A 12 33.40 -19.16 -8.79
N LYS A 13 32.59 -18.12 -8.55
CA LYS A 13 32.13 -17.76 -7.18
C LYS A 13 31.49 -18.97 -6.47
N GLN A 14 30.52 -19.59 -7.12
CA GLN A 14 29.84 -20.81 -6.66
C GLN A 14 30.81 -21.92 -6.20
N ALA A 15 31.81 -22.29 -7.01
CA ALA A 15 32.77 -23.33 -6.67
C ALA A 15 33.73 -22.96 -5.51
N ARG A 16 33.85 -21.67 -5.16
CA ARG A 16 34.59 -21.21 -3.97
C ARG A 16 33.70 -21.26 -2.73
N ASP A 17 32.44 -20.83 -2.85
CA ASP A 17 31.48 -20.86 -1.75
C ASP A 17 31.17 -22.32 -1.35
N MET A 18 30.89 -23.21 -2.31
CA MET A 18 30.69 -24.64 -2.02
C MET A 18 31.90 -25.30 -1.36
N ARG A 19 33.14 -24.92 -1.73
CA ARG A 19 34.36 -25.42 -1.08
C ARG A 19 34.46 -25.04 0.40
N ARG A 20 33.81 -23.95 0.83
CA ARG A 20 33.72 -23.53 2.24
C ARG A 20 32.63 -24.28 3.00
N LEU A 21 31.55 -24.68 2.32
CA LEU A 21 30.40 -25.38 2.92
C LEU A 21 30.62 -26.90 3.06
N LEU A 22 31.28 -27.53 2.09
CA LEU A 22 31.50 -28.99 2.05
C LEU A 22 32.11 -29.60 3.33
N PRO A 23 33.08 -28.98 4.04
CA PRO A 23 33.59 -29.53 5.30
C PRO A 23 32.53 -29.65 6.40
N LEU A 24 31.61 -28.68 6.49
CA LEU A 24 30.50 -28.73 7.44
C LEU A 24 29.47 -29.81 7.04
N VAL A 25 29.12 -29.90 5.75
CA VAL A 25 28.22 -30.95 5.23
C VAL A 25 28.75 -32.35 5.53
N ARG A 26 30.06 -32.58 5.34
CA ARG A 26 30.72 -33.85 5.72
C ARG A 26 30.61 -34.11 7.22
N LYS A 27 30.96 -33.13 8.06
CA LYS A 27 30.85 -33.25 9.52
C LYS A 27 29.42 -33.54 9.98
N THR A 28 28.40 -32.97 9.34
CA THR A 28 26.98 -33.29 9.57
C THR A 28 26.68 -34.75 9.23
N ASN A 29 27.14 -35.24 8.06
CA ASN A 29 26.95 -36.64 7.68
C ASN A 29 27.72 -37.62 8.59
N ASP A 30 28.89 -37.24 9.11
CA ASP A 30 29.68 -38.01 10.08
C ASP A 30 28.97 -38.14 11.44
N PHE A 31 28.14 -37.16 11.82
CA PHE A 31 27.26 -37.26 12.98
C PHE A 31 26.00 -38.06 12.67
N TYR A 32 25.36 -37.82 11.53
CA TYR A 32 24.13 -38.52 11.10
C TYR A 32 24.28 -40.04 11.16
N GLY A 33 25.40 -40.59 10.66
CA GLY A 33 25.68 -42.03 10.73
C GLY A 33 25.81 -42.60 12.16
N LYS A 34 26.02 -41.76 13.18
CA LYS A 34 26.11 -42.16 14.60
C LYS A 34 24.78 -42.06 15.35
N LEU A 35 23.75 -41.46 14.75
CA LEU A 35 22.44 -41.26 15.38
C LEU A 35 21.45 -42.39 15.07
N HIS A 36 21.79 -43.31 14.17
CA HIS A 36 20.89 -44.40 13.76
C HIS A 36 20.53 -45.37 14.89
N ASP A 37 21.45 -45.60 15.84
CA ASP A 37 21.29 -46.54 16.95
C ASP A 37 20.51 -45.95 18.16
N LEU A 38 20.23 -44.64 18.17
CA LEU A 38 19.49 -44.00 19.26
C LEU A 38 18.00 -44.37 19.24
N SER A 39 17.37 -44.48 20.39
CA SER A 39 15.90 -44.48 20.50
C SER A 39 15.29 -43.14 20.08
N ASP A 40 13.97 -43.11 19.83
CA ASP A 40 13.25 -41.85 19.52
C ASP A 40 13.27 -40.87 20.71
N GLU A 41 13.30 -41.40 21.93
CA GLU A 41 13.36 -40.63 23.18
C GLU A 41 14.74 -39.99 23.38
N GLU A 42 15.83 -40.72 23.11
CA GLU A 42 17.19 -40.17 23.12
C GLU A 42 17.40 -39.14 22.02
N LEU A 43 16.84 -39.36 20.83
CA LEU A 43 16.93 -38.41 19.72
C LEU A 43 16.17 -37.11 20.02
N ARG A 44 14.97 -37.19 20.63
CA ARG A 44 14.24 -36.03 21.16
C ARG A 44 15.02 -35.34 22.29
N GLY A 45 15.65 -36.12 23.16
CA GLY A 45 16.48 -35.62 24.27
C GLY A 45 17.65 -34.72 23.83
N LYS A 46 18.10 -34.83 22.57
CA LYS A 46 19.12 -33.93 22.00
C LYS A 46 18.70 -32.46 21.98
N THR A 47 17.41 -32.15 21.88
CA THR A 47 16.92 -30.77 21.93
C THR A 47 17.29 -30.09 23.25
N GLU A 48 17.02 -30.75 24.38
CA GLU A 48 17.35 -30.21 25.70
C GLU A 48 18.86 -30.25 25.99
N GLU A 49 19.59 -31.25 25.47
CA GLU A 49 21.06 -31.24 25.49
C GLU A 49 21.62 -29.99 24.80
N PHE A 50 21.15 -29.68 23.59
CA PHE A 50 21.62 -28.51 22.82
C PHE A 50 21.17 -27.19 23.45
N ARG A 51 19.92 -27.08 23.93
CA ARG A 51 19.44 -25.89 24.70
C ARG A 51 20.30 -25.65 25.93
N LYS A 52 20.71 -26.70 26.65
CA LYS A 52 21.63 -26.61 27.79
C LYS A 52 23.03 -26.17 27.35
N ARG A 53 23.63 -26.84 26.36
CA ARG A 53 24.96 -26.48 25.81
C ARG A 53 25.02 -25.03 25.33
N TYR A 54 23.95 -24.52 24.72
CA TYR A 54 23.83 -23.11 24.33
C TYR A 54 23.81 -22.16 25.54
N LYS A 55 23.02 -22.48 26.59
CA LYS A 55 22.99 -21.72 27.85
C LYS A 55 24.35 -21.77 28.58
N ASP A 56 25.08 -22.88 28.48
CA ASP A 56 26.44 -23.06 29.02
C ASP A 56 27.52 -22.33 28.18
N GLY A 57 27.13 -21.62 27.10
CA GLY A 57 28.00 -20.74 26.31
C GLY A 57 28.53 -21.31 24.98
N GLU A 58 28.06 -22.49 24.55
CA GLU A 58 28.37 -23.01 23.22
C GLU A 58 27.61 -22.25 22.12
N THR A 59 28.28 -21.84 21.04
CA THR A 59 27.62 -21.06 19.98
C THR A 59 26.87 -21.97 18.99
N LEU A 60 25.83 -21.42 18.33
CA LEU A 60 25.03 -22.17 17.36
C LEU A 60 25.86 -22.72 16.19
N GLU A 61 26.95 -22.04 15.79
CA GLU A 61 27.84 -22.50 14.73
C GLU A 61 28.61 -23.78 15.11
N LYS A 62 28.86 -24.00 16.41
CA LYS A 62 29.48 -25.24 16.91
C LYS A 62 28.47 -26.38 16.96
N LEU A 63 27.24 -26.09 17.41
CA LEU A 63 26.13 -27.04 17.47
C LEU A 63 25.62 -27.46 16.08
N LEU A 64 25.77 -26.61 15.06
CA LEU A 64 25.20 -26.79 13.72
C LEU A 64 25.34 -28.21 13.14
N PRO A 65 26.52 -28.85 13.13
CA PRO A 65 26.67 -30.15 12.47
C PRO A 65 25.91 -31.27 13.19
N GLU A 66 25.82 -31.20 14.52
CA GLU A 66 25.07 -32.15 15.35
C GLU A 66 23.57 -31.89 15.23
N ALA A 67 23.15 -30.63 15.33
CA ALA A 67 21.75 -30.22 15.20
C ALA A 67 21.16 -30.59 13.82
N PHE A 68 21.88 -30.33 12.73
CA PHE A 68 21.44 -30.70 11.39
C PHE A 68 21.39 -32.23 11.19
N ALA A 69 22.28 -32.97 11.86
CA ALA A 69 22.26 -34.43 11.83
C ALA A 69 21.04 -35.00 12.55
N VAL A 70 20.66 -34.42 13.70
CA VAL A 70 19.44 -34.78 14.45
C VAL A 70 18.18 -34.54 13.60
N VAL A 71 18.07 -33.39 12.94
CA VAL A 71 16.95 -33.12 12.02
C VAL A 71 16.94 -34.10 10.84
N LYS A 72 18.09 -34.36 10.21
CA LYS A 72 18.19 -35.33 9.09
C LYS A 72 17.81 -36.75 9.51
N GLU A 73 18.16 -37.17 10.72
CA GLU A 73 17.76 -38.46 11.30
C GLU A 73 16.26 -38.49 11.64
N ALA A 74 15.69 -37.41 12.17
CA ALA A 74 14.25 -37.30 12.38
C ALA A 74 13.48 -37.46 11.05
N CYS A 75 13.92 -36.80 9.97
CA CYS A 75 13.36 -36.97 8.64
C CYS A 75 13.43 -38.43 8.16
N ARG A 76 14.57 -39.12 8.35
CA ARG A 76 14.74 -40.55 8.00
C ARG A 76 13.73 -41.45 8.72
N ARG A 77 13.50 -41.22 10.02
CA ARG A 77 12.58 -42.03 10.84
C ARG A 77 11.11 -41.84 10.52
N HIS A 78 10.75 -40.78 9.80
CA HIS A 78 9.39 -40.47 9.40
C HIS A 78 9.10 -40.86 7.93
N VAL A 79 10.07 -41.42 7.21
CA VAL A 79 9.84 -41.97 5.86
C VAL A 79 8.74 -43.05 5.89
N GLY A 80 7.73 -42.89 5.03
CA GLY A 80 6.56 -43.77 4.94
C GLY A 80 5.44 -43.46 5.95
N LYS A 81 5.56 -42.39 6.76
CA LYS A 81 4.45 -41.89 7.58
C LYS A 81 3.61 -40.89 6.79
N THR A 82 2.32 -40.83 7.10
CA THR A 82 1.36 -39.93 6.46
C THR A 82 0.74 -38.99 7.50
N TRP A 83 0.55 -37.74 7.13
CA TRP A 83 -0.09 -36.70 7.94
C TRP A 83 -1.02 -35.85 7.07
N ASN A 84 -2.08 -35.33 7.68
CA ASN A 84 -2.98 -34.40 7.00
C ASN A 84 -2.37 -33.00 6.99
N VAL A 85 -2.29 -32.40 5.80
CA VAL A 85 -1.65 -31.11 5.55
C VAL A 85 -2.61 -30.28 4.69
N ALA A 86 -3.14 -29.20 5.26
CA ALA A 86 -4.15 -28.33 4.62
C ALA A 86 -5.33 -29.12 4.03
N GLY A 87 -5.81 -30.15 4.73
CA GLY A 87 -6.90 -31.04 4.31
C GLY A 87 -6.46 -32.24 3.46
N ILE A 88 -5.20 -32.29 3.04
CA ILE A 88 -4.68 -33.31 2.12
C ILE A 88 -3.72 -34.25 2.85
N ASP A 89 -3.95 -35.57 2.76
CA ASP A 89 -2.99 -36.55 3.28
C ASP A 89 -1.71 -36.58 2.42
N ILE A 90 -0.57 -36.31 3.05
CA ILE A 90 0.76 -36.29 2.42
C ILE A 90 1.66 -37.31 3.12
N GLU A 91 2.20 -38.24 2.35
CA GLU A 91 3.26 -39.15 2.79
C GLU A 91 4.60 -38.42 2.85
N TRP A 92 5.34 -38.62 3.95
CA TRP A 92 6.71 -38.16 4.10
C TRP A 92 7.66 -39.15 3.43
N ASP A 93 8.25 -38.77 2.31
CA ASP A 93 9.31 -39.54 1.61
C ASP A 93 10.52 -38.63 1.34
N MET A 94 11.10 -38.08 2.41
CA MET A 94 12.13 -37.04 2.31
C MET A 94 13.25 -37.21 3.34
N ILE A 95 14.49 -37.23 2.83
CA ILE A 95 15.72 -37.18 3.64
C ILE A 95 16.63 -36.08 3.06
N PRO A 96 17.10 -35.11 3.86
CA PRO A 96 17.95 -34.03 3.38
C PRO A 96 19.22 -34.46 2.62
N TYR A 97 19.31 -34.07 1.34
CA TYR A 97 20.49 -34.22 0.48
C TYR A 97 21.65 -33.30 0.91
N ASP A 98 22.87 -33.59 0.46
CA ASP A 98 24.06 -32.78 0.75
C ASP A 98 23.95 -31.32 0.25
N VAL A 99 23.27 -31.10 -0.89
CA VAL A 99 22.98 -29.76 -1.40
C VAL A 99 21.97 -29.01 -0.51
N GLN A 100 21.03 -29.73 0.12
CA GLN A 100 20.05 -29.17 1.04
C GLN A 100 20.71 -28.84 2.39
N LEU A 101 21.63 -29.68 2.88
CA LEU A 101 22.49 -29.35 4.03
C LEU A 101 23.33 -28.09 3.76
N ALA A 102 23.90 -27.95 2.56
CA ALA A 102 24.63 -26.74 2.15
C ALA A 102 23.72 -25.50 2.14
N GLY A 103 22.50 -25.60 1.60
CA GLY A 103 21.50 -24.53 1.64
C GLY A 103 21.12 -24.12 3.07
N GLY A 104 20.90 -25.08 3.97
CA GLY A 104 20.60 -24.81 5.38
C GLY A 104 21.74 -24.07 6.10
N ILE A 105 23.00 -24.40 5.77
CA ILE A 105 24.18 -23.67 6.30
C ILE A 105 24.20 -22.23 5.79
N VAL A 106 23.89 -22.00 4.51
CA VAL A 106 23.81 -20.64 3.93
C VAL A 106 22.73 -19.81 4.64
N LEU A 107 21.54 -20.38 4.85
CA LEU A 107 20.45 -19.72 5.58
C LEU A 107 20.87 -19.38 7.03
N HIS A 108 21.49 -20.32 7.75
CA HIS A 108 21.97 -20.05 9.11
C HIS A 108 23.03 -18.94 9.17
N GLN A 109 23.82 -18.73 8.10
CA GLN A 109 24.79 -17.64 7.98
C GLN A 109 24.18 -16.25 7.72
N GLY A 110 22.85 -16.10 7.62
CA GLY A 110 22.21 -14.82 7.30
C GLY A 110 22.38 -14.42 5.83
N LYS A 111 22.27 -15.40 4.92
CA LYS A 111 22.49 -15.24 3.49
C LYS A 111 21.31 -15.76 2.68
N ILE A 112 21.35 -15.50 1.37
CA ILE A 112 20.37 -16.05 0.43
C ILE A 112 20.89 -17.35 -0.17
N ALA A 113 20.14 -18.42 0.02
CA ALA A 113 20.35 -19.69 -0.66
C ALA A 113 19.55 -19.69 -1.97
N GLU A 114 20.23 -19.48 -3.10
CA GLU A 114 19.62 -19.71 -4.41
C GLU A 114 19.63 -21.22 -4.68
N MET A 115 18.43 -21.80 -4.75
CA MET A 115 18.18 -23.23 -4.96
C MET A 115 17.06 -23.39 -5.99
N ALA A 116 17.34 -24.10 -7.08
CA ALA A 116 16.39 -24.28 -8.17
C ALA A 116 15.04 -24.85 -7.70
N THR A 117 13.96 -24.48 -8.38
CA THR A 117 12.62 -24.98 -8.07
C THR A 117 12.59 -26.51 -8.16
N GLY A 118 12.10 -27.18 -7.11
CA GLY A 118 12.18 -28.65 -6.98
C GLY A 118 13.42 -29.20 -6.26
N GLU A 119 14.34 -28.35 -5.77
CA GLU A 119 15.42 -28.78 -4.85
C GLU A 119 14.97 -28.85 -3.37
N GLY A 120 13.67 -28.75 -3.09
CA GLY A 120 13.09 -28.94 -1.75
C GLY A 120 13.33 -27.80 -0.76
N LYS A 121 13.14 -26.54 -1.18
CA LYS A 121 13.35 -25.33 -0.35
C LYS A 121 12.67 -25.39 1.03
N THR A 122 11.39 -25.82 1.10
CA THR A 122 10.68 -26.00 2.39
C THR A 122 11.42 -26.96 3.34
N LEU A 123 11.97 -28.08 2.84
CA LEU A 123 12.78 -29.02 3.62
C LEU A 123 14.18 -28.45 3.98
N VAL A 124 14.70 -27.50 3.21
CA VAL A 124 15.97 -26.83 3.53
C VAL A 124 15.81 -25.90 4.73
N ALA A 125 14.64 -25.24 4.86
CA ALA A 125 14.37 -24.29 5.95
C ALA A 125 14.32 -24.94 7.34
N ILE A 126 13.92 -26.21 7.47
CA ILE A 126 13.77 -26.83 8.79
C ILE A 126 15.10 -26.97 9.56
N LEU A 127 16.21 -27.13 8.84
CA LEU A 127 17.56 -27.27 9.39
C LEU A 127 17.99 -26.00 10.17
N PRO A 128 18.05 -24.79 9.57
CA PRO A 128 18.35 -23.55 10.28
C PRO A 128 17.22 -23.12 11.23
N LEU A 129 15.93 -23.41 10.97
CA LEU A 129 14.86 -23.07 11.91
C LEU A 129 15.06 -23.81 13.24
N TYR A 130 15.22 -25.14 13.22
CA TYR A 130 15.52 -25.94 14.41
C TYR A 130 16.76 -25.42 15.16
N LEU A 131 17.87 -25.20 14.43
CA LEU A 131 19.12 -24.74 15.04
C LEU A 131 19.00 -23.37 15.72
N ASN A 132 18.31 -22.40 15.10
CA ASN A 132 18.17 -21.07 15.69
C ASN A 132 17.08 -21.04 16.78
N ALA A 133 16.06 -21.89 16.70
CA ALA A 133 15.03 -22.04 17.74
C ALA A 133 15.61 -22.49 19.09
N LEU A 134 16.73 -23.22 19.10
CA LEU A 134 17.45 -23.60 20.33
C LEU A 134 17.86 -22.41 21.23
N ALA A 135 17.92 -21.19 20.68
CA ALA A 135 18.17 -19.97 21.45
C ALA A 135 16.97 -19.49 22.31
N GLY A 136 15.78 -20.05 22.08
CA GLY A 136 14.55 -19.72 22.83
C GLY A 136 13.96 -18.32 22.56
N GLN A 137 14.50 -17.58 21.59
CA GLN A 137 14.07 -16.21 21.26
C GLN A 137 12.92 -16.14 20.24
N GLY A 138 12.45 -17.30 19.73
CA GLY A 138 11.52 -17.40 18.61
C GLY A 138 12.21 -17.22 17.25
N VAL A 139 11.75 -17.95 16.24
CA VAL A 139 12.22 -17.80 14.84
C VAL A 139 11.03 -17.77 13.88
N HIS A 140 11.11 -16.92 12.85
CA HIS A 140 10.00 -16.72 11.92
C HIS A 140 10.32 -17.30 10.54
N LEU A 141 9.40 -18.09 9.96
CA LEU A 141 9.38 -18.41 8.54
C LEU A 141 8.31 -17.56 7.85
N VAL A 142 8.75 -16.78 6.86
CA VAL A 142 7.87 -15.91 6.08
C VAL A 142 7.58 -16.54 4.72
N THR A 143 6.30 -16.70 4.40
CA THR A 143 5.81 -17.19 3.10
C THR A 143 5.12 -16.07 2.31
N VAL A 144 4.80 -16.35 1.04
CA VAL A 144 4.13 -15.42 0.12
C VAL A 144 2.62 -15.31 0.38
N ASN A 145 2.00 -16.36 0.92
CA ASN A 145 0.58 -16.35 1.28
C ASN A 145 0.31 -17.31 2.46
N ASP A 146 -0.87 -17.17 3.06
CA ASP A 146 -1.25 -17.85 4.29
C ASP A 146 -1.49 -19.36 4.07
N TYR A 147 -2.01 -19.76 2.90
CA TYR A 147 -2.07 -21.18 2.51
C TYR A 147 -0.69 -21.86 2.57
N LEU A 148 0.36 -21.22 2.07
CA LEU A 148 1.73 -21.75 2.17
C LEU A 148 2.25 -21.74 3.60
N ALA A 149 1.89 -20.74 4.43
CA ALA A 149 2.24 -20.73 5.85
C ALA A 149 1.61 -21.93 6.58
N ARG A 150 0.28 -22.12 6.43
CA ARG A 150 -0.50 -23.21 7.02
C ARG A 150 -0.07 -24.58 6.53
N ARG A 151 0.15 -24.74 5.21
CA ARG A 151 0.65 -25.99 4.62
C ARG A 151 2.03 -26.35 5.18
N ASP A 152 2.96 -25.41 5.21
CA ASP A 152 4.34 -25.71 5.60
C ASP A 152 4.49 -25.82 7.13
N SER A 153 3.68 -25.11 7.92
CA SER A 153 3.62 -25.25 9.38
C SER A 153 3.02 -26.60 9.80
N GLN A 154 2.05 -27.13 9.07
CA GLN A 154 1.49 -28.46 9.32
C GLN A 154 2.43 -29.57 8.82
N TRP A 155 2.99 -29.44 7.62
CA TRP A 155 3.81 -30.49 7.00
C TRP A 155 5.20 -30.64 7.64
N MET A 156 5.88 -29.52 7.91
CA MET A 156 7.20 -29.53 8.57
C MET A 156 7.07 -29.53 10.11
N GLY A 157 5.94 -29.03 10.62
CA GLY A 157 5.63 -28.94 12.05
C GLY A 157 5.81 -30.24 12.79
N GLU A 158 5.43 -31.35 12.18
CA GLU A 158 5.52 -32.67 12.79
C GLU A 158 6.97 -33.12 13.09
N ILE A 159 7.93 -32.76 12.23
CA ILE A 159 9.37 -33.05 12.49
C ILE A 159 9.86 -32.22 13.69
N PHE A 160 9.41 -30.97 13.82
CA PHE A 160 9.73 -30.12 14.96
C PHE A 160 9.07 -30.62 16.26
N ARG A 161 7.78 -30.98 16.22
CA ARG A 161 7.03 -31.55 17.35
C ARG A 161 7.64 -32.87 17.81
N PHE A 162 8.04 -33.74 16.88
CA PHE A 162 8.78 -34.97 17.20
C PHE A 162 10.08 -34.69 17.97
N LEU A 163 10.80 -33.63 17.62
CA LEU A 163 12.00 -33.14 18.31
C LEU A 163 11.71 -32.29 19.56
N GLY A 164 10.45 -32.12 19.97
CA GLY A 164 10.09 -31.37 21.18
C GLY A 164 10.09 -29.84 21.04
N MET A 165 9.98 -29.33 19.82
CA MET A 165 9.81 -27.89 19.52
C MET A 165 8.32 -27.54 19.37
N THR A 166 7.97 -26.32 19.73
CA THR A 166 6.62 -25.75 19.50
C THR A 166 6.56 -25.00 18.17
N VAL A 167 5.42 -25.11 17.46
CA VAL A 167 5.24 -24.55 16.12
C VAL A 167 3.88 -23.87 16.02
N GLY A 168 3.89 -22.58 15.72
CA GLY A 168 2.70 -21.76 15.55
C GLY A 168 2.52 -21.26 14.11
N CYS A 169 1.29 -20.90 13.77
CA CYS A 169 0.89 -20.39 12.46
C CYS A 169 -0.05 -19.19 12.63
N LEU A 170 0.29 -18.04 12.03
CA LEU A 170 -0.50 -16.81 12.21
C LEU A 170 -1.90 -16.91 11.58
N ASP A 171 -2.02 -17.64 10.46
CA ASP A 171 -3.28 -17.91 9.73
C ASP A 171 -4.34 -18.64 10.59
N ASP A 172 -3.91 -19.42 11.60
CA ASP A 172 -4.82 -20.13 12.49
C ASP A 172 -5.49 -19.20 13.53
N THR A 173 -5.16 -17.90 13.55
CA THR A 173 -5.56 -16.96 14.63
C THR A 173 -5.90 -15.56 14.13
N ARG A 174 -6.92 -14.94 14.75
CA ARG A 174 -7.27 -13.54 14.46
C ARG A 174 -6.23 -12.58 15.04
N PRO A 175 -5.84 -11.50 14.33
CA PRO A 175 -4.90 -10.52 14.86
C PRO A 175 -5.31 -9.87 16.18
N SER A 176 -4.33 -9.37 16.94
CA SER A 176 -4.53 -8.67 18.23
C SER A 176 -5.30 -9.48 19.30
N THR A 177 -5.30 -10.80 19.21
CA THR A 177 -5.87 -11.71 20.22
C THR A 177 -4.79 -12.34 21.11
N GLU A 178 -5.22 -12.90 22.25
CA GLU A 178 -4.33 -13.72 23.09
C GLU A 178 -3.88 -15.01 22.37
N GLU A 179 -4.75 -15.60 21.55
CA GLU A 179 -4.42 -16.74 20.68
C GLU A 179 -3.27 -16.39 19.71
N ARG A 180 -3.31 -15.19 19.12
CA ARG A 180 -2.25 -14.68 18.24
C ARG A 180 -0.91 -14.56 18.97
N ARG A 181 -0.90 -14.10 20.22
CA ARG A 181 0.31 -14.08 21.06
C ARG A 181 0.86 -15.49 21.27
N ALA A 182 0.01 -16.48 21.55
CA ALA A 182 0.44 -17.86 21.73
C ALA A 182 1.15 -18.44 20.47
N GLN A 183 0.76 -18.01 19.26
CA GLN A 183 1.47 -18.38 18.02
C GLN A 183 2.89 -17.78 17.93
N TYR A 184 3.10 -16.56 18.44
CA TYR A 184 4.43 -15.96 18.57
C TYR A 184 5.23 -16.57 19.72
N GLU A 185 4.59 -17.06 20.78
CA GLU A 185 5.26 -17.75 21.91
C GLU A 185 5.75 -19.17 21.57
N CYS A 186 5.39 -19.71 20.40
CA CYS A 186 6.00 -20.92 19.86
C CYS A 186 7.47 -20.71 19.45
N ASP A 187 8.31 -21.76 19.57
CA ASP A 187 9.73 -21.74 19.18
C ASP A 187 9.92 -21.31 17.73
N ILE A 188 8.99 -21.70 16.85
CA ILE A 188 8.95 -21.42 15.42
C ILE A 188 7.55 -20.90 15.05
N THR A 189 7.49 -19.76 14.35
CA THR A 189 6.22 -19.15 13.91
C THR A 189 6.20 -19.00 12.38
N TYR A 190 5.13 -19.45 11.75
CA TYR A 190 4.87 -19.35 10.31
C TYR A 190 3.86 -18.25 10.02
N GLY A 191 4.07 -17.46 8.97
CA GLY A 191 3.13 -16.43 8.55
C GLY A 191 3.58 -15.69 7.29
N THR A 192 2.78 -14.72 6.84
CA THR A 192 3.13 -13.85 5.69
C THR A 192 3.84 -12.58 6.13
N ASN A 193 4.54 -11.94 5.20
CA ASN A 193 5.14 -10.62 5.40
C ASN A 193 4.12 -9.55 5.82
N HIS A 194 2.90 -9.63 5.28
CA HIS A 194 1.78 -8.77 5.65
C HIS A 194 1.38 -9.01 7.11
N GLU A 195 1.12 -10.25 7.51
CA GLU A 195 0.71 -10.55 8.89
C GLU A 195 1.78 -10.18 9.93
N PHE A 196 3.06 -10.50 9.68
CA PHE A 196 4.17 -10.10 10.54
C PHE A 196 4.37 -8.58 10.60
N GLY A 197 4.19 -7.86 9.48
CA GLY A 197 4.38 -6.42 9.42
C GLY A 197 3.20 -5.63 10.02
N PHE A 198 1.96 -6.07 9.79
CA PHE A 198 0.78 -5.47 10.39
C PHE A 198 0.66 -5.74 11.89
N ASP A 199 1.06 -6.92 12.38
CA ASP A 199 1.17 -7.13 13.83
C ASP A 199 2.21 -6.20 14.45
N TYR A 200 3.35 -5.98 13.80
CA TYR A 200 4.33 -5.00 14.27
C TYR A 200 3.78 -3.57 14.31
N LEU A 201 3.01 -3.15 13.29
CA LEU A 201 2.36 -1.83 13.31
C LEU A 201 1.29 -1.74 14.40
N ARG A 202 0.45 -2.78 14.58
CA ARG A 202 -0.56 -2.86 15.64
C ARG A 202 0.07 -2.83 17.04
N ASP A 203 1.14 -3.58 17.27
CA ASP A 203 1.89 -3.62 18.53
C ASP A 203 2.54 -2.27 18.89
N ASN A 204 2.77 -1.38 17.91
CA ASN A 204 3.23 -0.01 18.17
C ASN A 204 2.08 1.00 18.33
N MET A 205 0.82 0.57 18.29
CA MET A 205 -0.37 1.41 18.56
C MET A 205 -1.17 0.96 19.80
N VAL A 206 -0.86 -0.20 20.39
CA VAL A 206 -1.55 -0.67 21.61
C VAL A 206 -1.35 0.29 22.78
N GLN A 207 -2.35 0.37 23.67
CA GLN A 207 -2.29 1.20 24.88
C GLN A 207 -1.85 0.40 26.11
N GLU A 208 -1.98 -0.94 26.07
CA GLU A 208 -1.59 -1.83 27.16
C GLU A 208 -0.50 -2.84 26.78
N ALA A 209 0.42 -3.07 27.71
CA ALA A 209 1.52 -4.03 27.57
C ALA A 209 1.03 -5.46 27.25
N ASN A 210 -0.14 -5.84 27.78
CA ASN A 210 -0.78 -7.14 27.58
C ASN A 210 -1.60 -7.24 26.28
N GLN A 211 -1.53 -6.24 25.39
CA GLN A 211 -2.13 -6.27 24.05
C GLN A 211 -1.09 -6.60 22.96
N VAL A 212 0.21 -6.38 23.22
CA VAL A 212 1.31 -6.72 22.29
C VAL A 212 1.30 -8.22 21.97
N VAL A 213 1.28 -8.60 20.69
CA VAL A 213 1.26 -10.01 20.27
C VAL A 213 2.65 -10.56 19.91
N GLN A 214 3.56 -9.74 19.36
CA GLN A 214 4.91 -10.18 19.02
C GLN A 214 5.80 -10.32 20.26
N ARG A 215 6.75 -11.26 20.20
CA ARG A 215 7.86 -11.29 21.16
C ARG A 215 8.67 -10.00 21.10
N ARG A 216 9.23 -9.58 22.23
CA ARG A 216 10.19 -8.46 22.26
C ARG A 216 11.48 -8.83 21.50
N GLY A 217 11.65 -8.25 20.33
CA GLY A 217 12.85 -8.31 19.51
C GLY A 217 12.79 -9.35 18.39
N HIS A 218 13.13 -8.91 17.18
CA HIS A 218 13.12 -9.74 15.98
C HIS A 218 14.45 -10.51 15.89
N PHE A 219 14.47 -11.79 16.29
CA PHE A 219 15.72 -12.56 16.39
C PHE A 219 16.21 -13.11 15.04
N PHE A 220 15.47 -14.02 14.42
CA PHE A 220 15.85 -14.67 13.17
C PHE A 220 14.64 -14.88 12.26
N ALA A 221 14.76 -14.42 11.01
CA ALA A 221 13.80 -14.71 9.96
C ALA A 221 14.43 -15.46 8.78
N ILE A 222 13.65 -16.38 8.21
CA ILE A 222 13.86 -16.94 6.88
C ILE A 222 12.71 -16.46 6.01
N VAL A 223 13.04 -15.82 4.88
CA VAL A 223 12.06 -15.41 3.86
C VAL A 223 12.08 -16.43 2.72
N ASP A 224 11.01 -17.21 2.57
CA ASP A 224 10.83 -18.01 1.35
C ASP A 224 10.45 -17.11 0.18
N GLU A 225 10.85 -17.52 -1.02
CA GLU A 225 10.68 -16.75 -2.26
C GLU A 225 11.16 -15.28 -2.08
N VAL A 226 12.35 -15.11 -1.49
CA VAL A 226 12.89 -13.82 -1.02
C VAL A 226 12.94 -12.72 -2.09
N ASP A 227 13.08 -13.08 -3.36
CA ASP A 227 13.04 -12.14 -4.50
C ASP A 227 11.63 -11.61 -4.82
N ASN A 228 10.59 -12.24 -4.31
CA ASN A 228 9.22 -11.72 -4.36
C ASN A 228 8.99 -10.75 -3.21
N ILE A 229 9.20 -11.21 -1.98
CA ILE A 229 8.84 -10.46 -0.78
C ILE A 229 9.72 -9.21 -0.62
N LEU A 230 11.04 -9.34 -0.83
CA LEU A 230 11.99 -8.25 -0.58
C LEU A 230 12.28 -7.35 -1.81
N ILE A 231 11.72 -7.67 -2.98
CA ILE A 231 11.93 -6.92 -4.24
C ILE A 231 10.59 -6.60 -4.95
N ASP A 232 9.71 -7.57 -5.22
CA ASP A 232 8.43 -7.31 -5.92
C ASP A 232 7.39 -6.62 -5.04
N GLU A 233 7.19 -7.12 -3.82
CA GLU A 233 6.20 -6.57 -2.86
C GLU A 233 6.76 -5.35 -2.11
N ALA A 234 8.08 -5.27 -1.98
CA ALA A 234 8.81 -4.12 -1.43
C ALA A 234 8.70 -2.81 -2.25
N ARG A 235 7.79 -2.75 -3.23
CA ARG A 235 7.39 -1.53 -3.94
C ARG A 235 6.39 -0.67 -3.15
N THR A 236 5.58 -1.28 -2.29
CA THR A 236 4.55 -0.60 -1.49
C THR A 236 4.83 -0.76 0.00
N PRO A 237 4.74 0.31 0.81
CA PRO A 237 4.79 0.18 2.27
C PRO A 237 3.53 -0.49 2.81
N LEU A 238 3.65 -1.09 4.01
CA LEU A 238 2.50 -1.51 4.80
C LEU A 238 1.97 -0.28 5.53
N ILE A 239 0.67 0.00 5.37
CA ILE A 239 -0.01 1.17 5.95
C ILE A 239 -1.25 0.69 6.70
N ILE A 240 -1.41 1.13 7.95
CA ILE A 240 -2.69 1.11 8.65
C ILE A 240 -3.27 2.51 8.60
N SER A 241 -4.49 2.61 8.08
CA SER A 241 -5.27 3.85 8.07
C SER A 241 -6.49 3.71 8.98
N GLY A 242 -6.97 4.83 9.52
CA GLY A 242 -8.18 4.90 10.33
C GLY A 242 -9.02 6.13 10.00
N PRO A 243 -10.31 6.12 10.35
CA PRO A 243 -11.20 7.25 10.06
C PRO A 243 -10.76 8.51 10.82
N VAL A 244 -10.93 9.67 10.19
CA VAL A 244 -10.80 10.99 10.84
C VAL A 244 -12.08 11.28 11.63
N ASP A 245 -11.97 11.69 12.90
CA ASP A 245 -13.10 11.94 13.81
C ASP A 245 -14.04 13.09 13.38
N ARG A 246 -13.71 13.82 12.31
CA ARG A 246 -14.52 14.91 11.74
C ARG A 246 -14.49 14.89 10.22
N SER A 247 -15.59 14.52 9.58
CA SER A 247 -15.82 14.79 8.16
C SER A 247 -16.14 16.28 7.97
N THR A 248 -15.19 17.07 7.47
CA THR A 248 -15.41 18.49 7.12
C THR A 248 -15.96 18.67 5.70
N HIS A 249 -15.84 17.65 4.85
CA HIS A 249 -16.11 17.74 3.42
C HIS A 249 -17.53 18.16 3.08
N ARG A 250 -17.63 19.14 2.18
CA ARG A 250 -18.88 19.71 1.68
C ARG A 250 -19.23 19.19 0.27
N TYR A 251 -18.90 17.94 -0.02
CA TYR A 251 -19.10 17.35 -1.35
C TYR A 251 -20.55 17.47 -1.84
N ASP A 252 -21.54 17.30 -0.95
CA ASP A 252 -22.96 17.45 -1.28
C ASP A 252 -23.37 18.90 -1.60
N GLU A 253 -22.75 19.91 -0.97
CA GLU A 253 -22.98 21.32 -1.29
C GLU A 253 -22.39 21.68 -2.67
N ILE A 254 -21.25 21.07 -3.02
CA ILE A 254 -20.44 21.42 -4.19
C ILE A 254 -20.88 20.67 -5.47
N LYS A 255 -21.32 19.41 -5.33
CA LYS A 255 -21.65 18.50 -6.43
C LYS A 255 -22.60 19.09 -7.51
N PRO A 256 -23.67 19.84 -7.19
CA PRO A 256 -24.54 20.42 -8.22
C PRO A 256 -23.82 21.37 -9.18
N PHE A 257 -22.89 22.18 -8.66
CA PHE A 257 -22.10 23.12 -9.47
C PHE A 257 -21.14 22.39 -10.40
N VAL A 258 -20.46 21.35 -9.89
CA VAL A 258 -19.54 20.52 -10.68
C VAL A 258 -20.27 19.75 -11.77
N GLN A 259 -21.43 19.16 -11.47
CA GLN A 259 -22.29 18.49 -12.48
C GLN A 259 -22.70 19.45 -13.61
N GLN A 260 -23.08 20.69 -13.28
CA GLN A 260 -23.41 21.71 -14.27
C GLN A 260 -22.19 22.11 -15.12
N LEU A 261 -21.00 22.22 -14.51
CA LEU A 261 -19.77 22.53 -15.24
C LEU A 261 -19.36 21.42 -16.22
N ILE A 262 -19.46 20.15 -15.81
CA ILE A 262 -19.20 18.99 -16.67
C ILE A 262 -20.17 18.94 -17.84
N LYS A 263 -21.44 19.30 -17.61
CA LYS A 263 -22.44 19.40 -18.69
C LYS A 263 -22.05 20.49 -19.70
N LEU A 264 -21.72 21.70 -19.22
CA LEU A 264 -21.27 22.79 -20.09
C LEU A 264 -20.03 22.42 -20.92
N GLN A 265 -19.05 21.75 -20.30
CA GLN A 265 -17.89 21.19 -21.00
C GLN A 265 -18.30 20.15 -22.06
N THR A 266 -19.20 19.23 -21.73
CA THR A 266 -19.65 18.17 -22.64
C THR A 266 -20.38 18.74 -23.86
N ASP A 267 -21.25 19.73 -23.65
CA ASP A 267 -21.95 20.44 -24.72
C ASP A 267 -20.95 21.22 -25.60
N LEU A 268 -19.97 21.89 -25.00
CA LEU A 268 -18.91 22.61 -25.71
C LEU A 268 -18.04 21.69 -26.58
N ILE A 269 -17.52 20.60 -26.02
CA ILE A 269 -16.71 19.62 -26.78
C ILE A 269 -17.54 18.92 -27.85
N THR A 270 -18.83 18.65 -27.60
CA THR A 270 -19.72 18.13 -28.65
C THR A 270 -19.81 19.11 -29.83
N SER A 271 -19.94 20.42 -29.55
CA SER A 271 -19.96 21.45 -30.59
C SER A 271 -18.63 21.56 -31.37
N PHE A 272 -17.48 21.36 -30.71
CA PHE A 272 -16.17 21.34 -31.38
C PHE A 272 -16.00 20.11 -32.26
N VAL A 273 -16.48 18.94 -31.80
CA VAL A 273 -16.49 17.69 -32.59
C VAL A 273 -17.39 17.81 -33.82
N ASP A 274 -18.57 18.44 -33.69
CA ASP A 274 -19.46 18.71 -34.84
C ASP A 274 -18.82 19.65 -35.86
N GLN A 275 -18.12 20.69 -35.40
CA GLN A 275 -17.38 21.60 -36.28
C GLN A 275 -16.18 20.91 -36.96
N ALA A 276 -15.43 20.08 -36.23
CA ALA A 276 -14.29 19.32 -36.77
C ALA A 276 -14.75 18.29 -37.83
N ASP A 277 -15.78 17.50 -37.53
CA ASP A 277 -16.39 16.53 -38.47
C ASP A 277 -16.87 17.22 -39.77
N LYS A 278 -17.50 18.40 -39.64
CA LYS A 278 -17.89 19.20 -40.80
C LYS A 278 -16.69 19.71 -41.60
N LEU A 279 -15.67 20.27 -40.95
CA LEU A 279 -14.45 20.75 -41.63
C LEU A 279 -13.71 19.63 -42.36
N ILE A 280 -13.64 18.43 -41.77
CA ILE A 280 -13.06 17.24 -42.41
C ILE A 280 -13.83 16.89 -43.69
N LYS A 281 -15.17 16.84 -43.62
CA LYS A 281 -16.04 16.59 -44.79
C LYS A 281 -15.95 17.67 -45.86
N ASP A 282 -15.72 18.92 -45.46
CA ASP A 282 -15.49 20.07 -46.35
C ASP A 282 -14.04 20.16 -46.88
N GLY A 283 -13.20 19.14 -46.65
CA GLY A 283 -11.86 19.01 -47.24
C GLY A 283 -10.73 19.75 -46.51
N ALA A 284 -10.94 20.18 -45.27
CA ALA A 284 -10.00 21.03 -44.52
C ALA A 284 -8.60 20.41 -44.29
N LEU A 285 -8.46 19.08 -44.35
CA LEU A 285 -7.18 18.37 -44.22
C LEU A 285 -6.13 18.76 -45.27
N THR A 286 -6.56 19.27 -46.44
CA THR A 286 -5.68 19.70 -47.54
C THR A 286 -5.60 21.21 -47.75
N ASP A 287 -6.30 22.00 -46.93
CA ASP A 287 -6.35 23.46 -47.00
C ASP A 287 -5.51 24.06 -45.85
N PRO A 288 -4.46 24.86 -46.13
CA PRO A 288 -3.58 25.41 -45.09
C PRO A 288 -4.27 26.32 -44.06
N GLU A 289 -5.33 27.06 -44.41
CA GLU A 289 -6.02 27.96 -43.47
C GLU A 289 -7.04 27.18 -42.62
N ARG A 290 -7.76 26.24 -43.25
CA ARG A 290 -8.75 25.42 -42.56
C ARG A 290 -8.12 24.31 -41.71
N SER A 291 -6.97 23.77 -42.11
CA SER A 291 -6.26 22.74 -41.35
C SER A 291 -5.78 23.24 -39.99
N ARG A 292 -5.27 24.49 -39.89
CA ARG A 292 -4.92 25.10 -38.59
C ARG A 292 -6.14 25.28 -37.68
N SER A 293 -7.28 25.66 -38.25
CA SER A 293 -8.55 25.79 -37.50
C SER A 293 -9.10 24.45 -37.02
N LEU A 294 -9.03 23.42 -37.88
CA LEU A 294 -9.37 22.03 -37.55
C LEU A 294 -8.45 21.48 -36.45
N GLY A 295 -7.13 21.69 -36.58
CA GLY A 295 -6.13 21.29 -35.58
C GLY A 295 -6.39 21.88 -34.20
N LEU A 296 -6.75 23.17 -34.12
CA LEU A 296 -7.11 23.83 -32.87
C LEU A 296 -8.38 23.23 -32.23
N LEU A 297 -9.42 22.93 -33.02
CA LEU A 297 -10.63 22.27 -32.51
C LEU A 297 -10.34 20.86 -31.98
N LEU A 298 -9.52 20.09 -32.69
CA LEU A 298 -9.09 18.75 -32.26
C LEU A 298 -8.27 18.82 -30.96
N LEU A 299 -7.36 19.78 -30.85
CA LEU A 299 -6.54 19.96 -29.65
C LEU A 299 -7.38 20.40 -28.44
N ARG A 300 -8.40 21.25 -28.63
CA ARG A 300 -9.37 21.59 -27.58
C ARG A 300 -10.23 20.38 -27.17
N CYS A 301 -10.58 19.50 -28.10
CA CYS A 301 -11.24 18.23 -27.76
C CYS A 301 -10.33 17.32 -26.93
N GLN A 302 -9.06 17.19 -27.32
CA GLN A 302 -8.05 16.41 -26.60
C GLN A 302 -7.78 16.95 -25.19
N ARG A 303 -7.67 18.27 -25.02
CA ARG A 303 -7.46 18.91 -23.71
C ARG A 303 -8.72 18.94 -22.84
N GLY A 304 -9.90 19.04 -23.45
CA GLY A 304 -11.15 19.21 -22.72
C GLY A 304 -11.83 17.92 -22.27
N LEU A 305 -11.98 16.93 -23.17
CA LEU A 305 -12.59 15.60 -22.90
C LEU A 305 -12.00 14.54 -23.85
N PRO A 306 -10.77 14.05 -23.61
CA PRO A 306 -10.06 13.14 -24.52
C PRO A 306 -10.79 11.81 -24.75
N LYS A 307 -11.42 11.24 -23.71
CA LYS A 307 -12.21 10.00 -23.80
C LYS A 307 -13.53 10.14 -24.58
N HIS A 308 -13.88 11.31 -25.12
CA HIS A 308 -15.17 11.53 -25.79
C HIS A 308 -15.37 10.65 -27.03
N ARG A 309 -16.41 9.79 -27.00
CA ARG A 309 -16.62 8.70 -27.98
C ARG A 309 -16.68 9.12 -29.45
N ARG A 310 -17.15 10.34 -29.77
CA ARG A 310 -17.18 10.84 -31.16
C ARG A 310 -15.83 11.39 -31.59
N PHE A 311 -15.11 12.06 -30.70
CA PHE A 311 -13.74 12.54 -30.94
C PHE A 311 -12.77 11.37 -31.19
N MET A 312 -12.83 10.33 -30.35
CA MET A 312 -12.03 9.11 -30.52
C MET A 312 -12.28 8.38 -31.85
N LYS A 313 -13.45 8.55 -32.47
CA LYS A 313 -13.73 8.05 -33.83
C LYS A 313 -13.07 8.92 -34.90
N LEU A 314 -13.15 10.25 -34.79
CA LEU A 314 -12.47 11.17 -35.73
C LEU A 314 -10.94 10.95 -35.73
N LEU A 315 -10.33 10.65 -34.58
CA LEU A 315 -8.90 10.32 -34.50
C LEU A 315 -8.48 9.05 -35.26
N GLN A 316 -9.43 8.18 -35.63
CA GLN A 316 -9.17 7.00 -36.47
C GLN A 316 -9.15 7.33 -37.97
N GLU A 317 -9.58 8.53 -38.37
CA GLU A 317 -9.55 8.96 -39.76
C GLU A 317 -8.12 9.35 -40.21
N THR A 318 -7.83 9.07 -41.48
CA THR A 318 -6.46 9.17 -42.02
C THR A 318 -5.98 10.62 -42.03
N GLY A 319 -4.91 10.90 -41.29
CA GLY A 319 -4.26 12.23 -41.22
C GLY A 319 -4.75 13.12 -40.07
N VAL A 320 -5.92 12.88 -39.49
CA VAL A 320 -6.51 13.71 -38.42
C VAL A 320 -5.61 13.76 -37.18
N LYS A 321 -5.16 12.60 -36.70
CA LYS A 321 -4.25 12.51 -35.54
C LYS A 321 -2.91 13.21 -35.78
N ALA A 322 -2.33 13.07 -36.98
CA ALA A 322 -1.05 13.71 -37.33
C ALA A 322 -1.17 15.24 -37.38
N LEU A 323 -2.29 15.77 -37.89
CA LEU A 323 -2.57 17.21 -37.89
C LEU A 323 -2.71 17.76 -36.46
N MET A 324 -3.35 17.02 -35.56
CA MET A 324 -3.46 17.40 -34.14
C MET A 324 -2.09 17.43 -33.45
N GLU A 325 -1.29 16.36 -33.58
CA GLU A 325 0.07 16.27 -33.02
C GLU A 325 0.99 17.39 -33.58
N GLN A 326 0.86 17.74 -34.86
CA GLN A 326 1.59 18.86 -35.45
C GLN A 326 1.13 20.21 -34.88
N THR A 327 -0.18 20.42 -34.74
CA THR A 327 -0.72 21.68 -34.20
C THR A 327 -0.32 21.88 -32.74
N GLU A 328 -0.27 20.81 -31.94
CA GLU A 328 0.26 20.84 -30.57
C GLU A 328 1.72 21.31 -30.53
N LEU A 329 2.58 20.74 -31.38
CA LEU A 329 3.99 21.15 -31.50
C LEU A 329 4.16 22.60 -31.93
N ASP A 330 3.30 23.10 -32.83
CA ASP A 330 3.31 24.49 -33.28
C ASP A 330 2.89 25.44 -32.14
N MET A 331 1.84 25.11 -31.38
CA MET A 331 1.38 25.91 -30.24
C MET A 331 2.42 25.96 -29.09
N ILE A 332 3.11 24.85 -28.83
CA ILE A 332 4.21 24.80 -27.86
C ILE A 332 5.38 25.68 -28.30
N GLN A 333 5.75 25.66 -29.59
CA GLN A 333 6.80 26.52 -30.15
C GLN A 333 6.41 28.01 -30.12
N GLU A 334 5.15 28.34 -30.44
CA GLU A 334 4.60 29.70 -30.36
C GLU A 334 4.36 30.19 -28.92
N LYS A 335 4.46 29.30 -27.91
CA LYS A 335 4.10 29.53 -26.49
C LYS A 335 2.63 29.95 -26.27
N LYS A 336 1.72 29.40 -27.07
CA LYS A 336 0.27 29.72 -27.07
C LYS A 336 -0.61 28.58 -26.58
N MET A 337 -0.08 27.68 -25.76
CA MET A 337 -0.88 26.57 -25.22
C MET A 337 -2.04 27.09 -24.34
N ASN A 338 -1.82 28.19 -23.62
CA ASN A 338 -2.85 28.86 -22.82
C ASN A 338 -4.08 29.28 -23.68
N ASP A 339 -3.88 29.77 -24.91
CA ASP A 339 -4.96 30.14 -25.84
C ASP A 339 -5.83 28.94 -26.23
N VAL A 340 -5.27 27.72 -26.19
CA VAL A 340 -6.01 26.47 -26.42
C VAL A 340 -6.86 26.16 -25.19
N ASP A 341 -6.22 26.20 -24.02
CA ASP A 341 -6.76 25.82 -22.71
C ASP A 341 -7.87 26.78 -22.25
N GLU A 342 -7.71 28.09 -22.40
CA GLU A 342 -8.76 29.11 -22.14
C GLU A 342 -10.02 28.93 -23.02
N GLY A 343 -9.94 28.10 -24.06
CA GLY A 343 -11.08 27.76 -24.92
C GLY A 343 -12.01 26.66 -24.39
N VAL A 344 -11.78 26.13 -23.17
CA VAL A 344 -12.61 25.10 -22.50
C VAL A 344 -12.84 25.47 -21.03
N TYR A 345 -13.85 24.90 -20.36
CA TYR A 345 -14.19 25.23 -18.96
C TYR A 345 -13.22 24.62 -17.94
N PHE A 346 -12.65 23.47 -18.26
CA PHE A 346 -11.55 22.87 -17.53
C PHE A 346 -10.70 22.04 -18.49
N VAL A 347 -9.49 21.72 -18.06
CA VAL A 347 -8.47 21.05 -18.86
C VAL A 347 -8.05 19.78 -18.15
N ILE A 348 -7.90 18.68 -18.90
CA ILE A 348 -7.50 17.37 -18.39
C ILE A 348 -6.07 17.05 -18.85
N ASP A 349 -5.21 16.65 -17.93
CA ASP A 349 -3.95 15.95 -18.23
C ASP A 349 -4.07 14.47 -17.82
N GLU A 350 -4.31 13.61 -18.81
CA GLU A 350 -4.40 12.14 -18.62
C GLU A 350 -3.07 11.50 -18.16
N ARG A 351 -1.92 12.17 -18.33
CA ARG A 351 -0.62 11.62 -17.90
C ARG A 351 -0.31 11.94 -16.44
N GLN A 352 -0.80 13.08 -15.96
CA GLN A 352 -0.62 13.53 -14.57
C GLN A 352 -1.84 13.26 -13.68
N HIS A 353 -2.97 12.83 -14.26
CA HIS A 353 -4.26 12.68 -13.58
C HIS A 353 -4.70 13.96 -12.84
N GLN A 354 -4.39 15.11 -13.45
CA GLN A 354 -4.68 16.46 -12.97
C GLN A 354 -5.74 17.13 -13.83
N ILE A 355 -6.48 18.07 -13.23
CA ILE A 355 -7.50 18.87 -13.88
C ILE A 355 -7.38 20.32 -13.43
N ASP A 356 -7.26 21.23 -14.39
CA ASP A 356 -7.14 22.66 -14.16
C ASP A 356 -8.41 23.41 -14.52
N LEU A 357 -8.88 24.26 -13.61
CA LEU A 357 -10.00 25.18 -13.83
C LEU A 357 -9.55 26.43 -14.57
N THR A 358 -10.10 26.63 -15.76
CA THR A 358 -9.84 27.82 -16.58
C THR A 358 -10.65 29.01 -16.06
N GLU A 359 -10.37 30.20 -16.57
CA GLU A 359 -11.07 31.42 -16.19
C GLU A 359 -12.58 31.35 -16.52
N ILE A 360 -12.94 30.86 -17.71
CA ILE A 360 -14.35 30.64 -18.06
C ILE A 360 -15.00 29.53 -17.22
N GLY A 361 -14.21 28.58 -16.70
CA GLY A 361 -14.63 27.58 -15.72
C GLY A 361 -15.03 28.19 -14.37
N ARG A 362 -14.18 29.05 -13.81
CA ARG A 362 -14.42 29.75 -12.53
C ARG A 362 -15.65 30.65 -12.61
N GLN A 363 -15.79 31.40 -13.70
CA GLN A 363 -16.95 32.25 -13.95
C GLN A 363 -18.25 31.44 -14.09
N ALA A 364 -18.20 30.25 -14.70
CA ALA A 364 -19.35 29.35 -14.79
C ALA A 364 -19.75 28.73 -13.43
N LEU A 365 -18.79 28.53 -12.51
CA LEU A 365 -19.05 28.07 -11.14
C LEU A 365 -19.64 29.15 -10.23
N SER A 366 -19.47 30.45 -10.52
CA SER A 366 -20.14 31.55 -9.80
C SER A 366 -20.46 32.74 -10.72
N PRO A 367 -21.63 32.71 -11.38
CA PRO A 367 -22.06 33.81 -12.26
C PRO A 367 -22.26 35.14 -11.52
N ASP A 368 -22.60 35.09 -10.23
CA ASP A 368 -23.03 36.26 -9.44
C ASP A 368 -21.94 36.80 -8.47
N ASN A 369 -20.79 36.11 -8.32
CA ASN A 369 -19.70 36.50 -7.42
C ASN A 369 -18.36 35.89 -7.85
N SER A 370 -17.51 36.62 -8.58
CA SER A 370 -16.20 36.09 -9.05
C SER A 370 -15.32 35.60 -7.90
N LYS A 371 -15.33 36.35 -6.78
CA LYS A 371 -14.53 36.07 -5.58
C LYS A 371 -14.86 34.78 -4.86
N LEU A 372 -15.99 34.12 -5.17
CA LEU A 372 -16.40 32.89 -4.48
C LEU A 372 -15.39 31.75 -4.63
N TRP A 373 -14.59 31.77 -5.71
CA TRP A 373 -13.61 30.73 -6.06
C TRP A 373 -12.20 31.28 -6.29
N GLU A 374 -11.93 32.50 -5.80
CA GLU A 374 -10.59 33.11 -5.79
C GLU A 374 -9.90 32.78 -4.45
N MET A 375 -8.57 32.61 -4.44
CA MET A 375 -7.81 32.44 -3.20
C MET A 375 -7.50 33.80 -2.54
N PRO A 376 -7.78 33.98 -1.24
CA PRO A 376 -7.38 35.20 -0.53
C PRO A 376 -5.86 35.38 -0.44
N ASP A 377 -5.38 36.60 -0.72
CA ASP A 377 -3.99 37.00 -0.46
C ASP A 377 -3.83 37.46 1.00
N LEU A 378 -3.52 36.50 1.88
CA LEU A 378 -3.29 36.78 3.29
C LEU A 378 -2.11 37.72 3.55
N VAL A 379 -1.17 37.91 2.61
CA VAL A 379 -0.02 38.78 2.82
C VAL A 379 -0.42 40.24 2.63
N GLU A 380 -1.15 40.57 1.56
CA GLU A 380 -1.72 41.92 1.36
C GLU A 380 -2.80 42.22 2.42
N ASP A 381 -3.72 41.27 2.70
CA ASP A 381 -4.81 41.47 3.65
C ASP A 381 -4.31 41.63 5.10
N ALA A 382 -3.35 40.80 5.57
CA ALA A 382 -2.81 40.92 6.92
C ALA A 382 -1.97 42.20 7.10
N ALA A 383 -1.19 42.59 6.08
CA ALA A 383 -0.46 43.86 6.08
C ALA A 383 -1.41 45.07 6.13
N GLY A 384 -2.54 45.00 5.41
CA GLY A 384 -3.62 45.99 5.48
C GLY A 384 -4.24 46.08 6.88
N ILE A 385 -4.47 44.95 7.55
CA ILE A 385 -4.98 44.93 8.94
C ILE A 385 -3.97 45.54 9.92
N ASP A 386 -2.68 45.22 9.80
CA ASP A 386 -1.65 45.82 10.65
C ASP A 386 -1.53 47.33 10.43
N ALA A 387 -1.63 47.80 9.18
CA ALA A 387 -1.73 49.22 8.85
C ALA A 387 -3.03 49.90 9.34
N GLY A 388 -4.07 49.13 9.65
CA GLY A 388 -5.40 49.64 10.02
C GLY A 388 -6.27 50.04 8.83
N ASP A 389 -5.94 49.55 7.63
CA ASP A 389 -6.47 50.00 6.34
C ASP A 389 -7.79 49.30 5.93
N PHE A 390 -8.72 49.22 6.88
CA PHE A 390 -10.04 48.62 6.74
C PHE A 390 -11.10 49.43 7.51
N GLU A 391 -12.38 49.15 7.32
CA GLU A 391 -13.47 49.70 8.15
C GLU A 391 -14.25 48.57 8.82
N ILE A 392 -14.81 48.80 10.00
CA ILE A 392 -15.81 47.93 10.62
C ILE A 392 -17.17 48.61 10.56
N ILE A 393 -18.15 47.93 9.99
CA ILE A 393 -19.56 48.29 10.05
C ILE A 393 -20.13 47.71 11.34
N GLU A 394 -20.67 48.57 12.20
CA GLU A 394 -21.40 48.14 13.39
C GLU A 394 -22.87 47.95 13.06
N LEU A 395 -23.44 46.82 13.48
CA LEU A 395 -24.82 46.46 13.26
C LEU A 395 -25.67 46.60 14.52
N ALA A 396 -26.96 46.86 14.33
CA ALA A 396 -27.94 47.05 15.39
C ALA A 396 -28.17 45.82 16.30
N ASP A 397 -27.69 44.64 15.90
CA ASP A 397 -27.67 43.42 16.71
C ASP A 397 -26.35 43.20 17.46
N GLY A 398 -25.44 44.19 17.43
CA GLY A 398 -24.13 44.16 18.09
C GLY A 398 -23.03 43.46 17.30
N LYS A 399 -23.29 42.96 16.08
CA LYS A 399 -22.25 42.35 15.24
C LYS A 399 -21.37 43.42 14.58
N LYS A 400 -20.09 43.11 14.46
CA LYS A 400 -19.07 43.86 13.71
C LYS A 400 -18.83 43.16 12.37
N CYS A 401 -18.97 43.88 11.26
CA CYS A 401 -18.69 43.35 9.92
C CYS A 401 -17.53 44.13 9.28
N PRO A 402 -16.34 43.52 9.11
CA PRO A 402 -15.20 44.19 8.51
C PRO A 402 -15.35 44.33 6.99
N LEU A 403 -14.92 45.49 6.48
CA LEU A 403 -14.96 45.91 5.08
C LEU A 403 -13.51 46.19 4.65
N PHE A 404 -12.94 45.24 3.91
CA PHE A 404 -11.54 45.24 3.48
C PHE A 404 -11.33 45.90 2.10
N GLY A 405 -10.07 46.22 1.78
CA GLY A 405 -9.64 46.75 0.49
C GLY A 405 -9.45 48.26 0.44
N ARG A 406 -8.99 48.76 -0.72
CA ARG A 406 -8.67 50.17 -0.94
C ARG A 406 -9.89 51.08 -0.70
N PRO A 407 -9.70 52.38 -0.35
CA PRO A 407 -10.80 53.30 -0.08
C PRO A 407 -11.85 53.39 -1.20
N GLU A 408 -11.42 53.25 -2.45
CA GLU A 408 -12.29 53.21 -3.65
C GLU A 408 -13.23 51.98 -3.64
N VAL A 409 -12.72 50.82 -3.24
CA VAL A 409 -13.50 49.56 -3.12
C VAL A 409 -14.47 49.66 -1.94
N ARG A 410 -14.00 50.16 -0.79
CA ARG A 410 -14.84 50.44 0.39
C ARG A 410 -15.97 51.44 0.08
N ALA A 411 -15.71 52.43 -0.77
CA ALA A 411 -16.72 53.38 -1.24
C ALA A 411 -17.73 52.73 -2.21
N ALA A 412 -17.29 51.90 -3.16
CA ALA A 412 -18.16 51.21 -4.12
C ALA A 412 -19.14 50.21 -3.48
N CYS A 413 -18.82 49.71 -2.28
CA CYS A 413 -19.73 48.89 -1.48
C CYS A 413 -20.93 49.70 -0.93
N LYS A 414 -20.79 51.02 -0.73
CA LYS A 414 -21.83 51.88 -0.14
C LYS A 414 -22.74 52.41 -1.26
N LYS A 415 -24.02 52.01 -1.27
CA LYS A 415 -25.00 52.38 -2.31
C LYS A 415 -25.67 53.72 -2.02
N GLU A 416 -26.25 54.33 -3.05
CA GLU A 416 -26.94 55.63 -2.96
C GLU A 416 -28.17 55.61 -2.04
N ASP A 417 -28.82 54.46 -1.86
CA ASP A 417 -29.91 54.27 -0.89
C ASP A 417 -29.41 54.18 0.58
N GLY A 418 -28.09 54.11 0.78
CA GLY A 418 -27.40 53.95 2.06
C GLY A 418 -27.35 52.52 2.58
N SER A 419 -27.69 51.52 1.77
CA SER A 419 -27.32 50.12 2.01
C SER A 419 -25.83 49.89 1.72
N VAL A 420 -25.26 48.82 2.27
CA VAL A 420 -23.90 48.37 1.96
C VAL A 420 -23.94 46.98 1.35
N GLU A 421 -23.42 46.85 0.14
CA GLU A 421 -23.30 45.59 -0.59
C GLU A 421 -21.86 45.08 -0.49
N ILE A 422 -21.67 43.98 0.22
CA ILE A 422 -20.37 43.35 0.46
C ILE A 422 -20.28 42.08 -0.40
N GLN A 423 -19.20 41.95 -1.17
CA GLN A 423 -18.84 40.74 -1.90
C GLN A 423 -17.59 40.13 -1.26
N ASN A 424 -17.69 38.91 -0.76
CA ASN A 424 -16.58 38.17 -0.15
C ASN A 424 -16.62 36.69 -0.57
N TYR A 425 -15.69 35.89 -0.03
CA TYR A 425 -15.55 34.46 -0.31
C TYR A 425 -16.71 33.60 0.24
N HIS A 426 -17.67 34.17 0.96
CA HIS A 426 -18.89 33.48 1.40
C HIS A 426 -20.12 33.82 0.57
N GLY A 427 -20.04 34.83 -0.32
CA GLY A 427 -21.15 35.26 -1.16
C GLY A 427 -21.31 36.78 -1.25
N LYS A 428 -22.50 37.17 -1.69
CA LYS A 428 -22.90 38.57 -1.86
C LYS A 428 -23.96 38.93 -0.82
N PHE A 429 -23.64 39.88 0.05
CA PHE A 429 -24.47 40.28 1.19
C PHE A 429 -24.87 41.74 1.07
N THR A 430 -26.16 42.05 1.24
CA THR A 430 -26.66 43.43 1.28
C THR A 430 -27.14 43.76 2.68
N ILE A 431 -26.43 44.66 3.36
CA ILE A 431 -26.78 45.20 4.67
C ILE A 431 -27.66 46.44 4.45
N PRO A 432 -28.96 46.39 4.78
CA PRO A 432 -29.84 47.54 4.61
C PRO A 432 -29.53 48.63 5.65
N LYS A 433 -29.71 49.90 5.25
CA LYS A 433 -29.36 51.09 6.05
C LYS A 433 -29.89 51.09 7.49
N ASN A 434 -31.07 50.50 7.71
CA ASN A 434 -31.72 50.42 9.02
C ASN A 434 -31.06 49.44 10.01
N GLN A 435 -30.12 48.62 9.55
CA GLN A 435 -29.34 47.71 10.40
C GLN A 435 -27.97 48.28 10.79
N ILE A 436 -27.54 49.41 10.22
CA ILE A 436 -26.20 49.98 10.44
C ILE A 436 -26.27 51.04 11.55
N THR A 437 -25.50 50.85 12.62
CA THR A 437 -25.40 51.81 13.74
C THR A 437 -24.20 52.75 13.62
N GLY A 438 -23.12 52.32 12.96
CA GLY A 438 -21.90 53.12 12.85
C GLY A 438 -20.85 52.50 11.92
N TYR A 439 -19.76 53.26 11.73
CA TYR A 439 -18.55 52.82 11.04
C TYR A 439 -17.34 53.19 11.92
N VAL A 440 -16.43 52.24 12.13
CA VAL A 440 -15.17 52.43 12.88
C VAL A 440 -14.00 52.21 11.91
N GLN A 441 -12.99 53.08 11.93
CA GLN A 441 -11.78 52.90 11.11
C GLN A 441 -10.87 51.84 11.75
N GLY A 442 -10.20 51.03 10.93
CA GLY A 442 -9.31 49.97 11.40
C GLY A 442 -8.16 50.47 12.28
N VAL A 443 -7.72 51.72 12.09
CA VAL A 443 -6.72 52.39 12.95
C VAL A 443 -7.16 52.54 14.41
N ASP A 444 -8.47 52.62 14.69
CA ASP A 444 -9.03 52.78 16.03
C ASP A 444 -9.30 51.43 16.73
N ILE A 445 -9.14 50.30 16.02
CA ILE A 445 -9.36 48.95 16.55
C ILE A 445 -8.14 48.48 17.37
N PRO A 446 -8.30 47.95 18.60
CA PRO A 446 -7.21 47.43 19.42
C PRO A 446 -6.44 46.29 18.73
N LYS A 447 -5.11 46.23 18.94
CA LYS A 447 -4.25 45.18 18.36
C LYS A 447 -4.76 43.74 18.61
N GLN A 448 -5.37 43.50 19.77
CA GLN A 448 -5.91 42.18 20.12
C GLN A 448 -7.17 41.80 19.34
N GLU A 449 -8.05 42.76 18.99
CA GLU A 449 -9.15 42.52 18.04
C GLU A 449 -8.62 42.35 16.61
N ARG A 450 -7.57 43.09 16.22
CA ARG A 450 -6.95 42.93 14.88
C ARG A 450 -6.38 41.54 14.66
N GLU A 451 -5.72 40.96 15.67
CA GLU A 451 -5.17 39.60 15.55
C GLU A 451 -6.29 38.54 15.43
N GLN A 452 -7.41 38.72 16.15
CA GLN A 452 -8.60 37.88 15.98
C GLN A 452 -9.20 37.97 14.57
N ILE A 453 -9.17 39.16 13.93
CA ILE A 453 -9.60 39.32 12.54
C ILE A 453 -8.67 38.57 11.57
N LYS A 454 -7.34 38.60 11.80
CA LYS A 454 -6.38 37.80 11.01
C LYS A 454 -6.61 36.30 11.18
N ASP A 455 -6.85 35.83 12.40
CA ASP A 455 -7.14 34.41 12.65
C ASP A 455 -8.45 33.98 11.99
N PHE A 456 -9.49 34.81 12.01
CA PHE A 456 -10.71 34.58 11.24
C PHE A 456 -10.44 34.49 9.73
N MET A 457 -9.62 35.38 9.17
CA MET A 457 -9.24 35.31 7.74
C MET A 457 -8.43 34.06 7.39
N ARG A 458 -7.53 33.60 8.27
CA ARG A 458 -6.82 32.32 8.10
C ARG A 458 -7.80 31.15 8.06
N MET A 459 -8.82 31.15 8.92
CA MET A 459 -9.86 30.12 8.94
C MET A 459 -10.75 30.16 7.70
N ASP A 460 -11.13 31.35 7.19
CA ASP A 460 -11.84 31.47 5.90
C ASP A 460 -10.98 30.97 4.74
N GLN A 461 -9.71 31.38 4.65
CA GLN A 461 -8.80 30.92 3.60
C GLN A 461 -8.67 29.39 3.58
N ALA A 462 -8.56 28.75 4.76
CA ALA A 462 -8.54 27.29 4.87
C ALA A 462 -9.84 26.65 4.33
N MET A 463 -11.01 27.20 4.69
CA MET A 463 -12.30 26.72 4.17
C MET A 463 -12.45 26.93 2.65
N GLN A 464 -11.89 27.99 2.06
CA GLN A 464 -11.92 28.17 0.60
C GLN A 464 -10.95 27.23 -0.12
N SER A 465 -9.76 27.00 0.44
CA SER A 465 -8.81 26.02 -0.07
C SER A 465 -9.42 24.61 -0.08
N GLU A 466 -10.09 24.21 1.01
CA GLU A 466 -10.82 22.94 1.11
C GLU A 466 -11.94 22.82 0.05
N LYS A 467 -12.71 23.88 -0.22
CA LYS A 467 -13.73 23.86 -1.28
C LYS A 467 -13.13 23.71 -2.68
N LEU A 468 -12.08 24.46 -3.01
CA LEU A 468 -11.40 24.35 -4.30
C LEU A 468 -10.80 22.96 -4.50
N HIS A 469 -10.26 22.39 -3.42
CA HIS A 469 -9.80 21.01 -3.39
C HIS A 469 -10.94 20.01 -3.68
N ASN A 470 -12.05 20.10 -2.94
CA ASN A 470 -13.24 19.26 -3.14
C ASN A 470 -13.83 19.38 -4.58
N ILE A 471 -13.78 20.58 -5.18
CA ILE A 471 -14.17 20.79 -6.59
C ILE A 471 -13.23 20.02 -7.53
N SER A 472 -11.91 20.11 -7.32
CA SER A 472 -10.91 19.38 -8.11
C SER A 472 -11.12 17.87 -8.01
N GLN A 473 -11.30 17.32 -6.79
CA GLN A 473 -11.55 15.89 -6.60
C GLN A 473 -12.85 15.42 -7.27
N LEU A 474 -13.93 16.20 -7.20
CA LEU A 474 -15.15 15.89 -7.93
C LEU A 474 -14.92 15.91 -9.45
N LEU A 475 -14.25 16.93 -10.01
CA LEU A 475 -13.94 16.95 -11.44
C LEU A 475 -13.12 15.72 -11.87
N ARG A 476 -12.12 15.31 -11.06
CA ARG A 476 -11.33 14.08 -11.28
C ARG A 476 -12.22 12.85 -11.26
N ALA A 477 -13.02 12.69 -10.19
CA ALA A 477 -13.96 11.58 -10.04
C ALA A 477 -14.94 11.47 -11.22
N TYR A 478 -15.47 12.58 -11.73
CA TYR A 478 -16.42 12.55 -12.85
C TYR A 478 -15.79 12.26 -14.22
N THR A 479 -14.56 12.70 -14.48
CA THR A 479 -13.97 12.71 -15.83
C THR A 479 -12.86 11.69 -16.07
N LEU A 480 -12.07 11.35 -15.04
CA LEU A 480 -10.97 10.39 -15.15
C LEU A 480 -11.42 8.97 -14.77
N TYR A 481 -12.24 8.84 -13.72
CA TYR A 481 -12.64 7.56 -13.12
C TYR A 481 -14.03 7.10 -13.60
N GLU A 482 -14.06 6.01 -14.36
CA GLU A 482 -15.26 5.38 -14.90
C GLU A 482 -15.66 4.13 -14.10
N ARG A 483 -16.97 3.98 -13.93
CA ARG A 483 -17.56 2.79 -13.33
C ARG A 483 -17.41 1.59 -14.28
N ASP A 484 -17.18 0.43 -13.68
CA ASP A 484 -16.84 -0.84 -14.32
C ASP A 484 -15.49 -0.84 -15.08
N ALA A 485 -14.65 0.18 -14.86
CA ALA A 485 -13.27 0.27 -15.33
C ALA A 485 -12.29 0.43 -14.14
N GLU A 486 -12.18 1.63 -13.55
CA GLU A 486 -11.29 1.89 -12.41
C GLU A 486 -11.93 1.49 -11.05
N TYR A 487 -13.26 1.31 -11.00
CA TYR A 487 -14.00 0.83 -9.82
C TYR A 487 -15.35 0.21 -10.16
N VAL A 488 -15.94 -0.50 -9.21
CA VAL A 488 -17.34 -0.96 -9.23
C VAL A 488 -18.09 -0.45 -8.00
N VAL A 489 -19.42 -0.42 -8.06
CA VAL A 489 -20.28 -0.13 -6.90
C VAL A 489 -21.06 -1.39 -6.53
N GLN A 490 -20.86 -1.88 -5.31
CA GLN A 490 -21.51 -3.06 -4.74
C GLN A 490 -21.93 -2.75 -3.29
N ASP A 491 -23.09 -3.27 -2.85
CA ASP A 491 -23.61 -3.11 -1.48
C ASP A 491 -23.57 -1.68 -0.92
N GLN A 492 -23.87 -0.68 -1.77
CA GLN A 492 -23.74 0.75 -1.46
C GLN A 492 -22.32 1.14 -0.99
N LYS A 493 -21.28 0.61 -1.63
CA LYS A 493 -19.87 0.99 -1.45
C LYS A 493 -19.12 1.04 -2.79
N VAL A 494 -18.13 1.92 -2.87
CA VAL A 494 -17.20 2.00 -4.01
C VAL A 494 -16.04 1.05 -3.76
N ILE A 495 -15.77 0.14 -4.71
CA ILE A 495 -14.68 -0.84 -4.63
C ILE A 495 -13.75 -0.64 -5.82
N ILE A 496 -12.49 -0.28 -5.55
CA ILE A 496 -11.47 -0.05 -6.59
C ILE A 496 -11.17 -1.36 -7.33
N VAL A 497 -11.03 -1.28 -8.65
CA VAL A 497 -10.57 -2.41 -9.48
C VAL A 497 -9.09 -2.21 -9.81
N ASP A 498 -8.28 -3.24 -9.57
CA ASP A 498 -6.86 -3.25 -9.92
C ASP A 498 -6.69 -3.35 -11.45
N GLU A 499 -6.06 -2.34 -12.06
CA GLU A 499 -5.90 -2.20 -13.51
C GLU A 499 -5.14 -3.37 -14.18
N PHE A 500 -4.24 -4.04 -13.45
CA PHE A 500 -3.38 -5.09 -14.00
C PHE A 500 -4.01 -6.49 -13.87
N THR A 501 -4.85 -6.70 -12.88
CA THR A 501 -5.38 -8.02 -12.49
C THR A 501 -6.90 -8.12 -12.55
N GLY A 502 -7.63 -7.02 -12.74
CA GLY A 502 -9.08 -6.96 -12.71
C GLY A 502 -9.69 -7.35 -11.36
N ARG A 503 -8.91 -7.22 -10.27
CA ARG A 503 -9.32 -7.62 -8.92
C ARG A 503 -10.05 -6.48 -8.22
N MET A 504 -11.14 -6.82 -7.56
CA MET A 504 -11.78 -5.92 -6.60
C MET A 504 -10.89 -5.80 -5.35
N MET A 505 -10.39 -4.61 -5.08
CA MET A 505 -9.53 -4.30 -3.93
C MET A 505 -10.38 -3.77 -2.77
N ALA A 506 -11.18 -4.65 -2.18
CA ALA A 506 -11.99 -4.33 -1.01
C ALA A 506 -11.11 -3.80 0.14
N GLY A 507 -11.55 -2.72 0.78
CA GLY A 507 -10.79 -2.02 1.84
C GLY A 507 -9.70 -1.07 1.33
N ARG A 508 -9.40 -1.04 0.02
CA ARG A 508 -8.49 -0.04 -0.57
C ARG A 508 -9.30 1.19 -1.00
N ARG A 509 -8.80 2.38 -0.64
CA ARG A 509 -9.40 3.69 -0.98
C ARG A 509 -8.36 4.55 -1.71
N TRP A 510 -8.83 5.53 -2.48
CA TRP A 510 -7.95 6.58 -3.00
C TRP A 510 -7.77 7.65 -1.92
N SER A 511 -6.58 8.21 -1.82
CA SER A 511 -6.23 9.29 -0.89
C SER A 511 -6.84 10.64 -1.32
N ASP A 512 -6.59 11.69 -0.52
CA ASP A 512 -6.75 13.08 -0.96
C ASP A 512 -8.20 13.42 -1.35
N GLY A 513 -9.17 12.97 -0.56
CA GLY A 513 -10.62 13.16 -0.79
C GLY A 513 -11.21 12.51 -2.05
N LEU A 514 -10.40 11.92 -2.93
CA LEU A 514 -10.85 11.41 -4.22
C LEU A 514 -11.85 10.27 -4.10
N HIS A 515 -11.71 9.40 -3.10
CA HIS A 515 -12.65 8.29 -2.90
C HIS A 515 -14.02 8.79 -2.43
N GLN A 516 -14.04 9.78 -1.52
CA GLN A 516 -15.23 10.49 -1.08
C GLN A 516 -15.90 11.23 -2.25
N ALA A 517 -15.11 11.80 -3.16
CA ALA A 517 -15.63 12.40 -4.39
C ALA A 517 -16.26 11.38 -5.36
N VAL A 518 -15.73 10.15 -5.44
CA VAL A 518 -16.34 9.05 -6.23
C VAL A 518 -17.59 8.49 -5.54
N GLU A 519 -17.59 8.34 -4.21
CA GLU A 519 -18.78 7.97 -3.43
C GLU A 519 -19.90 9.01 -3.63
N CYS A 520 -19.56 10.30 -3.51
CA CYS A 520 -20.48 11.40 -3.77
C CYS A 520 -20.97 11.39 -5.23
N LYS A 521 -20.10 11.16 -6.22
CA LYS A 521 -20.49 11.01 -7.65
C LYS A 521 -21.57 9.94 -7.83
N GLU A 522 -21.36 8.76 -7.27
CA GLU A 522 -22.26 7.61 -7.44
C GLU A 522 -23.51 7.66 -6.54
N ASN A 523 -23.63 8.65 -5.64
CA ASN A 523 -24.69 8.80 -4.63
C ASN A 523 -24.64 7.67 -3.57
N VAL A 524 -23.43 7.26 -3.24
CA VAL A 524 -23.11 6.31 -2.17
C VAL A 524 -22.94 7.07 -0.84
N GLU A 525 -23.09 6.38 0.29
CA GLU A 525 -22.78 6.97 1.61
C GLU A 525 -21.29 7.33 1.67
N ILE A 526 -20.99 8.60 1.90
CA ILE A 526 -19.62 9.11 1.98
C ILE A 526 -19.06 8.72 3.35
N GLU A 527 -18.19 7.72 3.41
CA GLU A 527 -17.51 7.39 4.66
C GLU A 527 -16.42 8.43 4.96
N PRO A 528 -16.10 8.72 6.23
CA PRO A 528 -15.06 9.69 6.60
C PRO A 528 -13.72 9.40 5.91
N GLU A 529 -12.92 10.45 5.73
CA GLU A 529 -11.54 10.32 5.26
C GLU A 529 -10.71 9.41 6.16
N THR A 530 -9.72 8.76 5.56
CA THR A 530 -8.86 7.79 6.23
C THR A 530 -7.43 8.31 6.28
N GLN A 531 -6.95 8.60 7.48
CA GLN A 531 -5.58 9.09 7.73
C GLN A 531 -4.61 7.93 8.02
N THR A 532 -3.34 8.11 7.66
CA THR A 532 -2.26 7.16 7.98
C THR A 532 -2.00 7.15 9.49
N LEU A 533 -2.36 6.07 10.19
CA LEU A 533 -2.08 5.90 11.63
C LEU A 533 -0.68 5.33 11.88
N ALA A 534 -0.26 4.38 11.03
CA ALA A 534 1.05 3.76 11.13
C ALA A 534 1.50 3.24 9.75
N SER A 535 2.79 3.36 9.44
CA SER A 535 3.35 2.92 8.17
C SER A 535 4.78 2.40 8.34
N ILE A 536 5.16 1.35 7.60
CA ILE A 536 6.55 0.86 7.48
C ILE A 536 6.79 0.19 6.12
N THR A 537 7.96 0.41 5.51
CA THR A 537 8.38 -0.38 4.33
C THR A 537 8.80 -1.79 4.72
N LEU A 538 8.56 -2.78 3.86
CA LEU A 538 9.06 -4.15 4.05
C LEU A 538 10.59 -4.17 4.25
N GLN A 539 11.31 -3.31 3.54
CA GLN A 539 12.74 -3.07 3.68
C GLN A 539 13.12 -2.78 5.14
N ASN A 540 12.49 -1.78 5.76
CA ASN A 540 12.82 -1.36 7.11
C ASN A 540 12.26 -2.30 8.18
N PHE A 541 11.13 -2.97 7.93
CA PHE A 541 10.62 -4.04 8.80
C PHE A 541 11.61 -5.21 8.88
N PHE A 542 12.08 -5.73 7.74
CA PHE A 542 13.02 -6.86 7.74
C PHE A 542 14.42 -6.50 8.26
N ARG A 543 14.80 -5.21 8.21
CA ARG A 543 16.02 -4.68 8.89
C ARG A 543 15.94 -4.66 10.42
N LEU A 544 14.78 -4.93 11.02
CA LEU A 544 14.66 -5.11 12.48
C LEU A 544 15.28 -6.43 12.96
N TYR A 545 15.34 -7.45 12.09
CA TYR A 545 15.83 -8.78 12.47
C TYR A 545 17.34 -8.78 12.70
N LYS A 546 17.76 -9.27 13.88
CA LYS A 546 19.18 -9.47 14.23
C LYS A 546 19.90 -10.37 13.24
N LYS A 547 19.19 -11.34 12.65
CA LYS A 547 19.66 -12.12 11.50
C LYS A 547 18.52 -12.35 10.52
N LEU A 548 18.76 -12.01 9.25
CA LEU A 548 17.83 -12.21 8.14
C LEU A 548 18.45 -13.17 7.12
N SER A 549 17.66 -14.10 6.61
CA SER A 549 18.07 -15.05 5.57
C SER A 549 16.92 -15.28 4.60
N GLY A 550 17.20 -15.88 3.45
CA GLY A 550 16.12 -16.16 2.49
C GLY A 550 16.49 -17.20 1.45
N MET A 551 15.47 -17.73 0.78
CA MET A 551 15.65 -18.74 -0.26
C MET A 551 14.78 -18.43 -1.46
N THR A 552 15.26 -18.74 -2.66
CA THR A 552 14.53 -18.56 -3.93
C THR A 552 15.21 -19.39 -5.02
N GLY A 553 14.54 -19.56 -6.17
CA GLY A 553 15.16 -20.09 -7.38
C GLY A 553 15.98 -19.06 -8.18
N THR A 554 15.87 -17.76 -7.88
CA THR A 554 16.37 -16.68 -8.75
C THR A 554 16.78 -15.41 -8.00
N ALA A 555 17.91 -15.42 -7.28
CA ALA A 555 18.44 -14.25 -6.56
C ALA A 555 19.70 -13.63 -7.19
N GLU A 556 20.48 -14.35 -8.01
CA GLU A 556 21.77 -13.89 -8.51
C GLU A 556 21.67 -12.60 -9.33
N THR A 557 20.53 -12.35 -9.99
CA THR A 557 20.28 -11.11 -10.74
C THR A 557 20.20 -9.88 -9.82
N GLU A 558 19.56 -10.01 -8.65
CA GLU A 558 19.36 -8.91 -7.69
C GLU A 558 20.39 -8.94 -6.53
N ALA A 559 21.46 -9.74 -6.64
CA ALA A 559 22.45 -9.92 -5.57
C ALA A 559 23.11 -8.61 -5.09
N ALA A 560 23.17 -7.59 -5.95
CA ALA A 560 23.62 -6.25 -5.59
C ALA A 560 22.60 -5.49 -4.73
N GLU A 561 21.30 -5.60 -5.03
CA GLU A 561 20.21 -4.98 -4.25
C GLU A 561 20.09 -5.64 -2.88
N PHE A 562 20.13 -6.98 -2.81
CA PHE A 562 20.11 -7.71 -1.53
C PHE A 562 21.28 -7.32 -0.61
N ASN A 563 22.50 -7.20 -1.15
CA ASN A 563 23.65 -6.76 -0.37
C ASN A 563 23.56 -5.26 -0.01
N HIS A 564 23.07 -4.40 -0.92
CA HIS A 564 22.93 -2.98 -0.66
C HIS A 564 21.91 -2.69 0.46
N THR A 565 20.69 -3.20 0.33
CA THR A 565 19.56 -2.91 1.21
C THR A 565 19.59 -3.73 2.50
N TYR A 566 19.79 -5.05 2.40
CA TYR A 566 19.62 -5.98 3.52
C TYR A 566 20.93 -6.56 4.07
N LYS A 567 22.09 -6.22 3.47
CA LYS A 567 23.42 -6.80 3.78
C LYS A 567 23.48 -8.33 3.59
N MET A 568 22.64 -8.89 2.72
CA MET A 568 22.55 -10.31 2.45
C MET A 568 23.32 -10.70 1.19
N ASP A 569 24.28 -11.62 1.33
CA ASP A 569 24.99 -12.22 0.19
C ASP A 569 24.18 -13.35 -0.45
N VAL A 570 24.13 -13.40 -1.78
CA VAL A 570 23.55 -14.53 -2.53
C VAL A 570 24.61 -15.63 -2.75
N VAL A 571 24.27 -16.87 -2.42
CA VAL A 571 25.06 -18.09 -2.69
C VAL A 571 24.23 -19.05 -3.55
N VAL A 572 24.73 -19.37 -4.74
CA VAL A 572 24.07 -20.30 -5.67
C VAL A 572 24.44 -21.73 -5.33
N VAL A 573 23.50 -22.48 -4.74
CA VAL A 573 23.67 -23.90 -4.41
C VAL A 573 23.52 -24.73 -5.69
N PRO A 574 24.40 -25.71 -5.98
CA PRO A 574 24.24 -26.58 -7.13
C PRO A 574 23.00 -27.48 -6.99
N THR A 575 22.39 -27.86 -8.11
CA THR A 575 21.28 -28.82 -8.13
C THR A 575 21.76 -30.21 -7.72
N ASN A 576 20.89 -30.99 -7.05
CA ASN A 576 21.19 -32.37 -6.66
C ASN A 576 21.47 -33.27 -7.88
N ARG A 577 20.76 -33.01 -8.99
CA ARG A 577 20.94 -33.67 -10.28
C ARG A 577 21.12 -32.64 -11.41
N PRO A 578 21.90 -32.93 -12.47
CA PRO A 578 22.05 -32.01 -13.59
C PRO A 578 20.73 -31.75 -14.33
N VAL A 579 20.40 -30.49 -14.61
CA VAL A 579 19.20 -30.11 -15.36
C VAL A 579 19.28 -30.64 -16.81
N SER A 580 18.25 -31.36 -17.26
CA SER A 580 18.18 -31.89 -18.64
C SER A 580 17.14 -31.20 -19.54
N ARG A 581 16.46 -30.17 -19.03
CA ARG A 581 15.51 -29.31 -19.77
C ARG A 581 16.19 -28.63 -20.96
N LYS A 582 15.48 -28.56 -22.09
CA LYS A 582 15.88 -27.79 -23.28
C LYS A 582 15.18 -26.45 -23.32
N ASP A 583 15.92 -25.37 -23.08
CA ASP A 583 15.43 -24.00 -23.24
C ASP A 583 15.66 -23.55 -24.70
N GLN A 584 14.58 -23.24 -25.41
CA GLN A 584 14.60 -22.80 -26.79
C GLN A 584 14.74 -21.27 -26.91
N ASN A 585 15.17 -20.82 -28.09
CA ASN A 585 15.19 -19.39 -28.46
C ASN A 585 13.76 -18.87 -28.66
N ASP A 586 13.55 -17.59 -28.33
CA ASP A 586 12.24 -16.93 -28.43
C ASP A 586 11.73 -16.86 -29.88
N LEU A 587 10.47 -17.22 -30.12
CA LEU A 587 9.78 -17.01 -31.39
C LEU A 587 9.13 -15.62 -31.36
N ILE A 588 9.46 -14.75 -32.31
CA ILE A 588 8.98 -13.37 -32.33
C ILE A 588 8.10 -13.15 -33.57
N TYR A 589 6.87 -12.72 -33.37
CA TYR A 589 5.86 -12.49 -34.41
C TYR A 589 5.62 -11.00 -34.64
N LYS A 590 5.00 -10.63 -35.77
CA LYS A 590 4.71 -9.24 -36.06
C LYS A 590 3.57 -8.76 -35.16
N THR A 591 2.44 -9.46 -35.18
CA THR A 591 1.22 -9.10 -34.43
C THR A 591 0.94 -10.03 -33.25
N LYS A 592 0.18 -9.55 -32.24
CA LYS A 592 -0.33 -10.39 -31.15
C LYS A 592 -1.24 -11.52 -31.68
N ARG A 593 -1.91 -11.31 -32.83
CA ARG A 593 -2.78 -12.32 -33.46
C ARG A 593 -2.00 -13.53 -33.98
N GLU A 594 -0.92 -13.31 -34.72
CA GLU A 594 -0.01 -14.38 -35.17
C GLU A 594 0.55 -15.15 -33.97
N LYS A 595 1.04 -14.41 -32.97
CA LYS A 595 1.60 -14.96 -31.71
C LYS A 595 0.63 -15.93 -31.04
N TYR A 596 -0.62 -15.52 -30.81
CA TYR A 596 -1.60 -16.36 -30.11
C TYR A 596 -2.05 -17.56 -30.94
N ASN A 597 -2.18 -17.44 -32.26
CA ASN A 597 -2.46 -18.60 -33.12
C ASN A 597 -1.33 -19.64 -33.01
N ALA A 598 -0.07 -19.21 -33.12
CA ALA A 598 1.09 -20.10 -33.02
C ALA A 598 1.21 -20.78 -31.63
N VAL A 599 0.87 -20.07 -30.54
CA VAL A 599 0.77 -20.65 -29.19
C VAL A 599 -0.28 -21.76 -29.15
N ILE A 600 -1.47 -21.52 -29.72
CA ILE A 600 -2.56 -22.50 -29.72
C ILE A 600 -2.20 -23.73 -30.57
N ASP A 601 -1.58 -23.55 -31.73
CA ASP A 601 -1.18 -24.68 -32.59
C ASP A 601 -0.04 -25.50 -31.98
N GLU A 602 0.88 -24.87 -31.25
CA GLU A 602 1.88 -25.58 -30.44
C GLU A 602 1.23 -26.39 -29.30
N ILE A 603 0.25 -25.80 -28.58
CA ILE A 603 -0.49 -26.52 -27.54
C ILE A 603 -1.23 -27.72 -28.13
N LYS A 604 -1.91 -27.57 -29.28
CA LYS A 604 -2.57 -28.69 -29.99
C LYS A 604 -1.58 -29.82 -30.29
N HIS A 605 -0.41 -29.49 -30.82
CA HIS A 605 0.60 -30.48 -31.18
C HIS A 605 1.08 -31.25 -29.94
N LEU A 606 1.50 -30.56 -28.89
CA LEU A 606 2.00 -31.17 -27.65
C LEU A 606 0.91 -31.97 -26.91
N HIS A 607 -0.33 -31.48 -26.89
CA HIS A 607 -1.50 -32.18 -26.36
C HIS A 607 -1.79 -33.45 -27.16
N SER A 608 -1.69 -33.42 -28.50
CA SER A 608 -1.88 -34.60 -29.37
C SER A 608 -0.81 -35.67 -29.13
N GLU A 609 0.41 -35.29 -28.76
CA GLU A 609 1.45 -36.21 -28.29
C GLU A 609 1.22 -36.72 -26.85
N GLY A 610 0.23 -36.18 -26.13
CA GLY A 610 -0.05 -36.50 -24.73
C GLY A 610 0.97 -35.95 -23.73
N LEU A 611 1.68 -34.87 -24.06
CA LEU A 611 2.61 -34.20 -23.16
C LEU A 611 1.86 -33.14 -22.31
N PRO A 612 2.18 -33.00 -21.01
CA PRO A 612 1.63 -31.90 -20.21
C PRO A 612 2.20 -30.55 -20.63
N VAL A 613 1.34 -29.53 -20.68
CA VAL A 613 1.67 -28.18 -21.11
C VAL A 613 1.27 -27.16 -20.03
N LEU A 614 2.25 -26.35 -19.60
CA LEU A 614 2.06 -25.19 -18.75
C LEU A 614 2.25 -23.91 -19.60
N VAL A 615 1.21 -23.09 -19.69
CA VAL A 615 1.20 -21.83 -20.44
C VAL A 615 1.26 -20.67 -19.46
N GLY A 616 2.33 -19.88 -19.49
CA GLY A 616 2.48 -18.67 -18.66
C GLY A 616 2.07 -17.41 -19.41
N THR A 617 1.10 -16.68 -18.87
CA THR A 617 0.63 -15.37 -19.37
C THR A 617 0.96 -14.27 -18.38
N VAL A 618 1.06 -13.00 -18.81
CA VAL A 618 1.32 -11.88 -17.88
C VAL A 618 0.01 -11.34 -17.29
N ASN A 619 -1.02 -11.12 -18.13
CA ASN A 619 -2.29 -10.54 -17.70
C ASN A 619 -3.44 -11.56 -17.72
N VAL A 620 -4.47 -11.33 -16.90
CA VAL A 620 -5.66 -12.20 -16.81
C VAL A 620 -6.44 -12.21 -18.14
N ASP A 621 -6.54 -11.09 -18.84
CA ASP A 621 -7.22 -11.03 -20.15
C ASP A 621 -6.59 -11.95 -21.19
N VAL A 622 -5.26 -12.13 -21.14
CA VAL A 622 -4.53 -13.02 -22.04
C VAL A 622 -4.83 -14.48 -21.69
N SER A 623 -4.92 -14.83 -20.40
CA SER A 623 -5.31 -16.18 -19.97
C SER A 623 -6.75 -16.51 -20.39
N GLN A 624 -7.68 -15.56 -20.26
CA GLN A 624 -9.08 -15.68 -20.69
C GLN A 624 -9.25 -15.69 -22.22
N LEU A 625 -8.40 -14.98 -22.96
CA LEU A 625 -8.36 -15.06 -24.41
C LEU A 625 -7.92 -16.45 -24.87
N LEU A 626 -6.80 -16.96 -24.35
CA LEU A 626 -6.26 -18.27 -24.70
C LEU A 626 -7.21 -19.40 -24.26
N SER A 627 -7.84 -19.29 -23.10
CA SER A 627 -8.89 -20.22 -22.64
C SER A 627 -10.06 -20.30 -23.63
N ARG A 628 -10.57 -19.15 -24.10
CA ARG A 628 -11.63 -19.10 -25.12
C ARG A 628 -11.17 -19.67 -26.48
N MET A 629 -9.89 -19.56 -26.81
CA MET A 629 -9.32 -20.18 -28.03
C MET A 629 -9.21 -21.71 -27.87
N LEU A 630 -8.66 -22.23 -26.77
CA LEU A 630 -8.58 -23.67 -26.49
C LEU A 630 -9.96 -24.35 -26.39
N SER A 631 -10.94 -23.68 -25.80
CA SER A 631 -12.32 -24.16 -25.75
C SER A 631 -12.95 -24.34 -27.14
N ARG A 632 -12.64 -23.46 -28.11
CA ARG A 632 -13.10 -23.61 -29.51
C ARG A 632 -12.48 -24.83 -30.19
N GLU A 633 -11.24 -25.15 -29.82
CA GLU A 633 -10.46 -26.30 -30.29
C GLU A 633 -10.77 -27.59 -29.49
N LYS A 634 -11.70 -27.52 -28.52
CA LYS A 634 -12.12 -28.64 -27.65
C LYS A 634 -10.98 -29.26 -26.84
N ILE A 635 -9.99 -28.46 -26.44
CA ILE A 635 -8.94 -28.87 -25.52
C ILE A 635 -9.37 -28.54 -24.10
N GLU A 636 -9.52 -29.56 -23.26
CA GLU A 636 -9.72 -29.40 -21.81
C GLU A 636 -8.48 -28.77 -21.18
N HIS A 637 -8.69 -27.73 -20.37
CA HIS A 637 -7.61 -26.98 -19.76
C HIS A 637 -8.09 -26.29 -18.48
N ASN A 638 -7.15 -26.03 -17.57
CA ASN A 638 -7.41 -25.26 -16.35
C ASN A 638 -6.78 -23.86 -16.45
N VAL A 639 -7.35 -22.88 -15.76
CA VAL A 639 -6.84 -21.49 -15.71
C VAL A 639 -6.63 -21.06 -14.26
N LEU A 640 -5.43 -20.58 -13.96
CA LEU A 640 -5.01 -20.15 -12.62
C LEU A 640 -4.80 -18.64 -12.62
N ASN A 641 -5.48 -17.93 -11.73
CA ASN A 641 -5.56 -16.46 -11.72
C ASN A 641 -5.12 -15.83 -10.38
N ALA A 642 -4.44 -16.61 -9.53
CA ALA A 642 -4.04 -16.32 -8.17
C ALA A 642 -5.19 -15.88 -7.25
N LYS A 643 -6.40 -16.44 -7.44
CA LYS A 643 -7.62 -16.10 -6.66
C LYS A 643 -7.79 -16.97 -5.42
N ASN A 644 -7.84 -18.29 -5.58
CA ASN A 644 -7.94 -19.25 -4.47
C ASN A 644 -6.70 -20.16 -4.49
N HIS A 645 -5.80 -19.95 -3.53
CA HIS A 645 -4.49 -20.62 -3.52
C HIS A 645 -4.56 -22.12 -3.26
N GLN A 646 -5.58 -22.60 -2.54
CA GLN A 646 -5.77 -24.01 -2.25
C GLN A 646 -6.22 -24.77 -3.51
N ASN A 647 -7.28 -24.29 -4.17
CA ASN A 647 -7.77 -24.86 -5.43
C ASN A 647 -6.69 -24.81 -6.53
N GLU A 648 -5.92 -23.73 -6.60
CA GLU A 648 -4.79 -23.63 -7.55
C GLU A 648 -3.66 -24.61 -7.24
N ALA A 649 -3.36 -24.88 -5.96
CA ALA A 649 -2.37 -25.87 -5.58
C ALA A 649 -2.80 -27.30 -5.97
N GLU A 650 -4.09 -27.63 -5.82
CA GLU A 650 -4.64 -28.90 -6.29
C GLU A 650 -4.53 -29.05 -7.81
N ILE A 651 -4.95 -28.04 -8.58
CA ILE A 651 -4.83 -28.06 -10.05
C ILE A 651 -3.36 -28.23 -10.48
N ILE A 652 -2.43 -27.49 -9.87
CA ILE A 652 -0.99 -27.57 -10.16
C ILE A 652 -0.41 -28.95 -9.86
N ARG A 653 -0.85 -29.61 -8.78
CA ARG A 653 -0.45 -30.98 -8.44
C ARG A 653 -0.78 -31.96 -9.57
N PHE A 654 -1.86 -31.75 -10.32
CA PHE A 654 -2.27 -32.56 -11.47
C PHE A 654 -1.82 -31.99 -12.83
N ALA A 655 -1.23 -30.80 -12.89
CA ALA A 655 -0.73 -30.19 -14.14
C ALA A 655 0.38 -31.02 -14.84
N GLY A 656 1.04 -31.92 -14.11
CA GLY A 656 2.07 -32.83 -14.63
C GLY A 656 1.55 -34.14 -15.23
N GLN A 657 0.23 -34.36 -15.28
CA GLN A 657 -0.38 -35.58 -15.81
C GLN A 657 -0.43 -35.60 -17.34
N LYS A 658 -0.48 -36.80 -17.93
CA LYS A 658 -0.47 -37.01 -19.39
C LYS A 658 -1.61 -36.22 -20.08
N GLY A 659 -1.25 -35.33 -21.01
CA GLY A 659 -2.19 -34.49 -21.76
C GLY A 659 -2.80 -33.32 -20.98
N SER A 660 -2.38 -33.06 -19.73
CA SER A 660 -2.89 -31.91 -18.97
C SER A 660 -2.46 -30.58 -19.60
N VAL A 661 -3.39 -29.64 -19.78
CA VAL A 661 -3.10 -28.26 -20.20
C VAL A 661 -3.50 -27.31 -19.08
N THR A 662 -2.56 -26.47 -18.64
CA THR A 662 -2.76 -25.51 -17.55
C THR A 662 -2.27 -24.13 -17.97
N ILE A 663 -3.11 -23.12 -17.88
CA ILE A 663 -2.76 -21.71 -18.07
C ILE A 663 -2.55 -21.07 -16.70
N ALA A 664 -1.41 -20.42 -16.50
CA ALA A 664 -1.08 -19.72 -15.26
C ALA A 664 -0.81 -18.24 -15.55
N THR A 665 -1.60 -17.36 -14.94
CA THR A 665 -1.37 -15.91 -15.01
C THR A 665 -0.26 -15.52 -14.02
N ASN A 666 0.75 -14.79 -14.51
CA ASN A 666 2.03 -14.47 -13.87
C ASN A 666 2.73 -15.70 -13.27
N MET A 667 2.43 -15.99 -12.00
CA MET A 667 2.98 -17.11 -11.24
C MET A 667 1.93 -17.82 -10.37
N ALA A 668 0.65 -17.76 -10.75
CA ALA A 668 -0.40 -18.53 -10.09
C ALA A 668 0.05 -20.00 -9.91
N GLY A 669 -0.22 -20.59 -8.73
CA GLY A 669 0.37 -21.87 -8.35
C GLY A 669 1.83 -21.84 -7.86
N ARG A 670 2.35 -20.71 -7.35
CA ARG A 670 3.68 -20.65 -6.68
C ARG A 670 3.71 -21.49 -5.39
N GLY A 671 4.90 -21.91 -4.99
CA GLY A 671 5.12 -22.77 -3.82
C GLY A 671 4.74 -24.24 -4.01
N THR A 672 4.02 -24.62 -5.09
CA THR A 672 3.61 -26.01 -5.36
C THR A 672 4.46 -26.67 -6.46
N ASP A 673 4.74 -27.96 -6.28
CA ASP A 673 5.50 -28.78 -7.22
C ASP A 673 4.60 -29.45 -8.28
N ILE A 674 5.10 -29.55 -9.52
CA ILE A 674 4.43 -30.24 -10.62
C ILE A 674 5.13 -31.60 -10.78
N LYS A 675 4.60 -32.61 -10.08
CA LYS A 675 5.08 -33.99 -10.20
C LYS A 675 4.63 -34.56 -11.55
N LEU A 676 5.55 -35.14 -12.32
CA LEU A 676 5.25 -35.74 -13.62
C LEU A 676 4.55 -37.09 -13.43
N GLY A 677 3.42 -37.28 -14.13
CA GLY A 677 2.65 -38.52 -14.11
C GLY A 677 3.30 -39.67 -14.89
N GLU A 678 2.77 -40.88 -14.70
CA GLU A 678 3.23 -42.06 -15.44
C GLU A 678 3.07 -41.88 -16.96
N GLY A 679 4.07 -42.35 -17.73
CA GLY A 679 4.08 -42.24 -19.20
C GLY A 679 4.39 -40.85 -19.77
N VAL A 680 4.59 -39.82 -18.93
CA VAL A 680 5.03 -38.48 -19.35
C VAL A 680 6.53 -38.45 -19.66
N ILE A 681 7.34 -39.13 -18.85
CA ILE A 681 8.76 -39.37 -19.15
C ILE A 681 8.86 -40.60 -20.06
N ARG A 682 9.42 -40.39 -21.26
CA ARG A 682 9.62 -41.43 -22.28
C ARG A 682 11.12 -41.72 -22.43
N LYS A 683 11.50 -42.86 -22.99
CA LYS A 683 12.91 -43.22 -23.26
C LYS A 683 13.13 -43.43 -24.75
N ASP A 684 14.18 -42.83 -25.29
CA ASP A 684 14.54 -43.02 -26.70
C ASP A 684 15.17 -44.41 -26.94
N ALA A 685 15.49 -44.73 -28.20
CA ALA A 685 16.13 -46.00 -28.57
C ALA A 685 17.53 -46.22 -27.94
N LYS A 686 18.10 -45.21 -27.27
CA LYS A 686 19.36 -45.29 -26.51
C LYS A 686 19.12 -45.23 -24.99
N GLY A 687 17.88 -45.37 -24.54
CA GLY A 687 17.47 -45.35 -23.13
C GLY A 687 17.46 -43.95 -22.50
N ARG A 688 17.68 -42.88 -23.26
CA ARG A 688 17.78 -41.50 -22.75
C ARG A 688 16.37 -40.93 -22.49
N PRO A 689 16.11 -40.30 -21.34
CA PRO A 689 14.81 -39.72 -21.04
C PRO A 689 14.50 -38.52 -21.95
N TYR A 690 13.26 -38.42 -22.42
CA TYR A 690 12.70 -37.31 -23.18
C TYR A 690 11.20 -37.13 -22.86
N GLY A 691 10.57 -36.08 -23.38
CA GLY A 691 9.21 -35.68 -23.00
C GLY A 691 9.24 -34.74 -21.80
N GLY A 692 8.47 -35.03 -20.75
CA GLY A 692 8.36 -34.18 -19.57
C GLY A 692 7.45 -32.95 -19.75
N LEU A 693 7.44 -32.05 -18.77
CA LEU A 693 6.62 -30.83 -18.80
C LEU A 693 7.11 -29.85 -19.88
N GLN A 694 6.18 -29.40 -20.72
CA GLN A 694 6.41 -28.37 -21.73
C GLN A 694 5.95 -27.02 -21.16
N VAL A 695 6.84 -26.03 -21.12
CA VAL A 695 6.54 -24.68 -20.61
C VAL A 695 6.53 -23.68 -21.76
N LEU A 696 5.40 -23.02 -21.97
CA LEU A 696 5.21 -22.02 -23.02
C LEU A 696 4.97 -20.64 -22.37
N GLY A 697 5.87 -19.68 -22.56
CA GLY A 697 5.64 -18.28 -22.18
C GLY A 697 5.02 -17.51 -23.33
N THR A 698 3.92 -16.80 -23.11
CA THR A 698 3.20 -16.07 -24.18
C THR A 698 3.64 -14.63 -24.36
N GLU A 699 4.45 -14.13 -23.42
CA GLU A 699 5.09 -12.81 -23.37
C GLU A 699 6.37 -12.90 -22.52
N ARG A 700 7.20 -11.86 -22.54
CA ARG A 700 8.34 -11.67 -21.61
C ARG A 700 7.88 -10.79 -20.46
N HIS A 701 8.16 -11.20 -19.23
CA HIS A 701 7.89 -10.36 -18.07
C HIS A 701 8.91 -9.22 -17.97
N GLU A 702 8.60 -8.18 -17.18
CA GLU A 702 9.51 -7.06 -16.95
C GLU A 702 10.90 -7.49 -16.43
N ALA A 703 10.94 -8.51 -15.57
CA ALA A 703 12.15 -9.03 -14.95
C ALA A 703 12.47 -10.47 -15.43
N ARG A 704 13.72 -10.69 -15.84
CA ARG A 704 14.22 -11.98 -16.37
C ARG A 704 14.21 -13.10 -15.35
N ARG A 705 14.20 -12.79 -14.05
CA ARG A 705 14.01 -13.78 -12.98
C ARG A 705 12.61 -14.41 -13.02
N ILE A 706 11.57 -13.66 -13.35
CA ILE A 706 10.20 -14.17 -13.47
C ILE A 706 10.11 -15.21 -14.60
N ASP A 707 10.68 -14.90 -15.76
CA ASP A 707 10.81 -15.84 -16.88
C ASP A 707 11.60 -17.10 -16.49
N ARG A 708 12.70 -16.95 -15.72
CA ARG A 708 13.49 -18.08 -15.21
C ARG A 708 12.69 -18.97 -14.25
N GLN A 709 11.85 -18.40 -13.38
CA GLN A 709 10.97 -19.16 -12.51
C GLN A 709 9.90 -19.94 -13.29
N LEU A 710 9.31 -19.33 -14.33
CA LEU A 710 8.40 -20.02 -15.26
C LEU A 710 9.10 -21.21 -15.94
N ARG A 711 10.28 -21.00 -16.55
CA ARG A 711 11.11 -22.09 -17.09
C ARG A 711 11.43 -23.17 -16.05
N GLY A 712 11.76 -22.74 -14.84
CA GLY A 712 12.08 -23.57 -13.67
C GLY A 712 10.95 -24.47 -13.18
N ARG A 713 9.71 -24.29 -13.67
CA ARG A 713 8.63 -25.25 -13.39
C ARG A 713 8.90 -26.63 -14.02
N SER A 714 9.66 -26.68 -15.12
CA SER A 714 10.05 -27.90 -15.84
C SER A 714 11.52 -28.29 -15.59
N GLY A 715 11.81 -29.59 -15.70
CA GLY A 715 13.15 -30.17 -15.57
C GLY A 715 13.72 -30.26 -14.15
N ARG A 716 12.84 -30.41 -13.16
CA ARG A 716 13.18 -30.55 -11.74
C ARG A 716 13.90 -31.88 -11.48
N GLN A 717 14.82 -31.94 -10.52
CA GLN A 717 15.62 -33.14 -10.19
C GLN A 717 16.21 -33.89 -11.43
N GLY A 718 16.54 -33.14 -12.49
CA GLY A 718 17.11 -33.68 -13.73
C GLY A 718 16.13 -34.27 -14.73
N ASP A 719 14.81 -34.20 -14.48
CA ASP A 719 13.78 -34.64 -15.42
C ASP A 719 13.91 -33.97 -16.79
N PRO A 720 13.48 -34.65 -17.89
CA PRO A 720 13.42 -34.03 -19.20
C PRO A 720 12.32 -32.95 -19.23
N GLY A 721 12.44 -32.04 -20.20
CA GLY A 721 11.43 -31.01 -20.42
C GLY A 721 11.88 -30.00 -21.46
N ARG A 722 11.00 -29.03 -21.73
CA ARG A 722 11.27 -27.94 -22.67
C ARG A 722 10.71 -26.62 -22.14
N SER A 723 11.38 -25.52 -22.45
CA SER A 723 10.75 -24.20 -22.41
C SER A 723 10.83 -23.49 -23.77
N GLN A 724 9.79 -22.71 -24.08
CA GLN A 724 9.65 -21.91 -25.29
C GLN A 724 8.97 -20.60 -24.93
N PHE A 725 9.40 -19.47 -25.50
CA PHE A 725 8.67 -18.21 -25.43
C PHE A 725 8.19 -17.80 -26.82
N PHE A 726 7.01 -17.18 -26.86
CA PHE A 726 6.35 -16.59 -28.03
C PHE A 726 6.14 -15.11 -27.72
N LEU A 727 6.55 -14.21 -28.62
CA LEU A 727 6.55 -12.75 -28.42
C LEU A 727 5.99 -12.05 -29.65
N SER A 728 5.57 -10.80 -29.50
CA SER A 728 5.18 -9.91 -30.61
C SER A 728 5.87 -8.55 -30.51
N LEU A 729 6.10 -7.90 -31.65
CA LEU A 729 6.52 -6.49 -31.69
C LEU A 729 5.47 -5.54 -31.07
N GLU A 730 4.21 -5.97 -30.99
CA GLU A 730 3.10 -5.27 -30.33
C GLU A 730 3.02 -5.50 -28.81
N ASP A 731 3.85 -6.37 -28.23
CA ASP A 731 3.87 -6.61 -26.78
C ASP A 731 4.39 -5.37 -26.03
N ASP A 732 3.91 -5.17 -24.81
CA ASP A 732 4.06 -3.88 -24.13
C ASP A 732 5.52 -3.58 -23.75
N LEU A 733 6.30 -4.63 -23.43
CA LEU A 733 7.76 -4.56 -23.31
C LEU A 733 8.45 -4.10 -24.61
N MET A 734 7.93 -4.47 -25.80
CA MET A 734 8.51 -4.08 -27.09
C MET A 734 8.09 -2.67 -27.51
N ARG A 735 6.86 -2.26 -27.19
CA ARG A 735 6.37 -0.88 -27.40
C ARG A 735 7.26 0.15 -26.71
N LEU A 736 7.62 -0.09 -25.44
CA LEU A 736 8.48 0.79 -24.63
C LEU A 736 9.85 1.08 -25.26
N PHE A 737 10.35 0.23 -26.16
CA PHE A 737 11.65 0.41 -26.84
C PHE A 737 11.54 0.60 -28.36
N GLY A 738 10.34 0.92 -28.84
CA GLY A 738 10.11 1.33 -30.23
C GLY A 738 9.90 0.18 -31.21
N GLY A 739 9.15 -0.85 -30.81
CA GLY A 739 8.66 -1.91 -31.70
C GLY A 739 8.11 -1.39 -33.03
N ASP A 740 7.37 -0.27 -33.01
CA ASP A 740 6.84 0.40 -34.21
C ASP A 740 7.91 0.85 -35.22
N ARG A 741 9.12 1.20 -34.77
CA ARG A 741 10.24 1.54 -35.67
C ARG A 741 10.83 0.28 -36.30
N VAL A 742 10.87 -0.83 -35.55
CA VAL A 742 11.30 -2.13 -36.07
C VAL A 742 10.29 -2.65 -37.09
N SER A 743 8.99 -2.65 -36.77
CA SER A 743 7.94 -3.02 -37.73
C SER A 743 8.01 -2.17 -39.00
N ARG A 744 8.04 -0.83 -38.89
CA ARG A 744 8.13 0.07 -40.05
C ARG A 744 9.41 -0.07 -40.88
N LEU A 745 10.50 -0.58 -40.30
CA LEU A 745 11.71 -0.93 -41.05
C LEU A 745 11.51 -2.23 -41.83
N MET A 746 10.89 -3.23 -41.21
CA MET A 746 10.63 -4.53 -41.84
C MET A 746 9.57 -4.46 -42.94
N ASP A 747 8.54 -3.63 -42.78
CA ASP A 747 7.53 -3.34 -43.81
C ASP A 747 8.18 -2.80 -45.11
N ARG A 748 9.29 -2.06 -45.01
CA ARG A 748 10.06 -1.58 -46.17
C ARG A 748 11.02 -2.61 -46.74
N LEU A 749 11.42 -3.61 -45.96
CA LEU A 749 12.35 -4.67 -46.36
C LEU A 749 11.63 -5.90 -46.93
N GLY A 750 10.30 -5.99 -46.79
CA GLY A 750 9.50 -7.10 -47.31
C GLY A 750 9.85 -8.46 -46.71
N ALA A 751 10.39 -8.48 -45.49
CA ALA A 751 11.19 -9.59 -44.97
C ALA A 751 10.41 -10.68 -44.20
N HIS A 752 9.08 -10.69 -44.24
CA HIS A 752 8.22 -11.58 -43.45
C HIS A 752 6.99 -12.07 -44.24
N GLU A 753 6.75 -13.39 -44.21
CA GLU A 753 5.47 -13.99 -44.61
C GLU A 753 4.53 -14.10 -43.38
N GLU A 754 3.22 -14.03 -43.59
CA GLU A 754 2.25 -14.05 -42.47
C GLU A 754 2.30 -15.38 -41.71
N GLY A 755 2.61 -15.31 -40.41
CA GLY A 755 2.65 -16.46 -39.50
C GLY A 755 4.03 -17.10 -39.30
N GLU A 756 5.08 -16.66 -40.01
CA GLU A 756 6.45 -17.16 -39.77
C GLU A 756 7.15 -16.41 -38.61
N PRO A 757 7.85 -17.12 -37.69
CA PRO A 757 8.57 -16.50 -36.58
C PRO A 757 9.91 -15.87 -37.00
N MET A 758 10.15 -14.64 -36.55
CA MET A 758 11.38 -13.88 -36.78
C MET A 758 12.55 -14.36 -35.91
N MET A 759 13.29 -15.36 -36.40
CA MET A 759 14.44 -15.94 -35.70
C MET A 759 15.74 -15.17 -35.91
N SER A 760 15.89 -14.01 -35.26
CA SER A 760 17.12 -13.20 -35.30
C SER A 760 17.76 -13.00 -33.91
N SER A 761 19.04 -13.37 -33.80
CA SER A 761 19.83 -13.18 -32.57
C SER A 761 20.02 -11.72 -32.16
N LEU A 762 19.80 -10.77 -33.09
CA LEU A 762 19.76 -9.34 -32.77
C LEU A 762 18.47 -8.96 -32.04
N LEU A 763 17.31 -9.51 -32.44
CA LEU A 763 16.03 -9.25 -31.79
C LEU A 763 16.01 -9.82 -30.37
N THR A 764 16.52 -11.05 -30.16
CA THR A 764 16.64 -11.64 -28.81
C THR A 764 17.49 -10.77 -27.88
N ARG A 765 18.61 -10.21 -28.37
CA ARG A 765 19.44 -9.27 -27.60
C ARG A 765 18.74 -7.94 -27.30
N SER A 766 17.90 -7.45 -28.21
CA SER A 766 17.07 -6.26 -27.98
C SER A 766 16.06 -6.51 -26.86
N VAL A 767 15.40 -7.67 -26.84
CA VAL A 767 14.49 -8.10 -25.76
C VAL A 767 15.22 -8.16 -24.41
N GLU A 768 16.38 -8.83 -24.34
CA GLU A 768 17.18 -8.86 -23.09
C GLU A 768 17.62 -7.46 -22.63
N SER A 769 17.87 -6.55 -23.57
CA SER A 769 18.27 -5.17 -23.29
C SER A 769 17.10 -4.30 -22.84
N ALA A 770 15.89 -4.58 -23.32
CA ALA A 770 14.64 -3.99 -22.85
C ALA A 770 14.38 -4.39 -21.39
N GLN A 771 14.38 -5.69 -21.07
CA GLN A 771 14.18 -6.18 -19.71
C GLN A 771 15.20 -5.57 -18.73
N LYS A 772 16.49 -5.53 -19.08
CA LYS A 772 17.54 -4.87 -18.26
C LYS A 772 17.25 -3.41 -17.92
N LYS A 773 16.66 -2.66 -18.84
CA LYS A 773 16.30 -1.25 -18.61
C LYS A 773 15.08 -1.11 -17.70
N VAL A 774 14.09 -1.98 -17.84
CA VAL A 774 12.92 -2.02 -16.95
C VAL A 774 13.33 -2.46 -15.55
N GLU A 775 14.16 -3.52 -15.42
CA GLU A 775 14.78 -3.95 -14.16
C GLU A 775 15.50 -2.78 -13.46
N SER A 776 16.36 -2.04 -14.18
CA SER A 776 17.08 -0.87 -13.65
C SER A 776 16.16 0.27 -13.21
N ARG A 777 15.12 0.58 -14.00
CA ARG A 777 14.12 1.60 -13.66
C ARG A 777 13.36 1.22 -12.39
N ASN A 778 12.93 -0.04 -12.29
CA ASN A 778 12.19 -0.54 -11.11
C ASN A 778 13.09 -0.56 -9.86
N PHE A 779 14.38 -0.85 -10.00
CA PHE A 779 15.37 -0.71 -8.92
C PHE A 779 15.51 0.76 -8.47
N GLU A 780 15.63 1.72 -9.40
CA GLU A 780 15.71 3.15 -9.07
C GLU A 780 14.47 3.65 -8.32
N ILE A 781 13.28 3.19 -8.70
CA ILE A 781 12.02 3.49 -7.98
C ILE A 781 12.08 2.96 -6.55
N ARG A 782 12.35 1.66 -6.35
CA ARG A 782 12.44 1.05 -5.01
C ARG A 782 13.50 1.71 -4.14
N LYS A 783 14.65 2.05 -4.73
CA LYS A 783 15.71 2.76 -4.02
C LYS A 783 15.23 4.12 -3.53
N ARG A 784 14.57 4.92 -4.37
CA ARG A 784 13.99 6.21 -3.95
C ARG A 784 12.96 6.04 -2.84
N THR A 785 12.03 5.08 -2.97
CA THR A 785 11.04 4.80 -1.91
C THR A 785 11.71 4.46 -0.56
N LEU A 786 12.79 3.68 -0.59
CA LEU A 786 13.60 3.40 0.59
C LEU A 786 14.32 4.65 1.12
N ASP A 787 14.93 5.46 0.25
CA ASP A 787 15.66 6.68 0.62
C ASP A 787 14.72 7.68 1.34
N TYR A 788 13.45 7.80 0.93
CA TYR A 788 12.42 8.57 1.64
C TYR A 788 12.03 7.94 2.99
N ASP A 789 11.74 6.63 3.07
CA ASP A 789 11.39 5.97 4.34
C ASP A 789 12.59 5.82 5.30
N GLU A 790 13.84 5.98 4.87
CA GLU A 790 14.98 6.06 5.82
C GLU A 790 14.88 7.28 6.74
N VAL A 791 14.37 8.42 6.23
CA VAL A 791 14.09 9.61 7.04
C VAL A 791 13.02 9.27 8.09
N MET A 792 11.90 8.70 7.65
CA MET A 792 10.80 8.31 8.55
C MET A 792 11.19 7.21 9.53
N ASN A 793 12.06 6.28 9.15
CA ASN A 793 12.53 5.22 10.03
C ASN A 793 13.39 5.75 11.18
N SER A 794 14.10 6.86 10.99
CA SER A 794 14.84 7.52 12.08
C SER A 794 13.89 8.19 13.10
N GLN A 795 12.84 8.84 12.60
CA GLN A 795 11.80 9.48 13.40
C GLN A 795 10.95 8.44 14.16
N ARG A 796 10.48 7.41 13.44
CA ARG A 796 9.75 6.24 13.97
C ARG A 796 10.50 5.57 15.11
N LYS A 797 11.82 5.42 15.02
CA LYS A 797 12.65 4.84 16.10
C LYS A 797 12.68 5.69 17.38
N ALA A 798 12.67 7.02 17.26
CA ALA A 798 12.62 7.91 18.42
C ALA A 798 11.23 7.86 19.08
N ILE A 799 10.16 7.96 18.28
CA ILE A 799 8.77 7.93 18.75
C ILE A 799 8.41 6.58 19.35
N TYR A 800 8.66 5.47 18.63
CA TYR A 800 8.40 4.13 19.15
C TYR A 800 9.32 3.80 20.33
N GLY A 801 10.55 4.34 20.38
CA GLY A 801 11.42 4.23 21.55
C GLY A 801 10.76 4.78 22.81
N LEU A 802 10.32 6.05 22.77
CA LEU A 802 9.63 6.69 23.89
C LEU A 802 8.30 6.02 24.24
N ARG A 803 7.55 5.56 23.23
CA ARG A 803 6.30 4.80 23.43
C ARG A 803 6.52 3.46 24.12
N GLN A 804 7.56 2.73 23.72
CA GLN A 804 7.95 1.44 24.32
C GLN A 804 8.42 1.61 25.76
N GLN A 805 9.07 2.72 26.10
CA GLN A 805 9.37 3.09 27.49
C GLN A 805 8.07 3.28 28.29
N ALA A 806 7.16 4.13 27.82
CA ALA A 806 5.87 4.38 28.46
C ALA A 806 4.98 3.12 28.63
N LEU A 807 5.06 2.16 27.70
CA LEU A 807 4.31 0.89 27.78
C LEU A 807 4.89 -0.12 28.77
N PHE A 808 6.21 -0.11 29.02
CA PHE A 808 6.90 -1.26 29.62
C PHE A 808 7.90 -0.95 30.76
N GLU A 809 8.30 0.29 30.98
CA GLU A 809 9.06 0.69 32.18
C GLU A 809 8.10 0.74 33.37
N SER A 810 8.54 0.26 34.55
CA SER A 810 7.71 0.27 35.78
C SER A 810 7.69 1.61 36.52
N ASP A 811 8.64 2.51 36.21
CA ASP A 811 8.72 3.87 36.74
C ASP A 811 9.10 4.81 35.60
N LEU A 812 8.26 5.83 35.36
CA LEU A 812 8.43 6.81 34.30
C LEU A 812 8.96 8.16 34.80
N ARG A 813 9.28 8.30 36.10
CA ARG A 813 9.78 9.55 36.70
C ARG A 813 11.02 10.09 35.98
N GLY A 814 12.01 9.24 35.70
CA GLY A 814 13.23 9.65 34.98
C GLY A 814 12.95 10.09 33.54
N THR A 815 12.08 9.35 32.84
CA THR A 815 11.66 9.64 31.46
C THR A 815 10.87 10.95 31.38
N LEU A 816 9.95 11.20 32.31
CA LEU A 816 9.20 12.46 32.40
C LEU A 816 10.06 13.67 32.79
N LEU A 817 10.92 13.55 33.80
CA LEU A 817 11.81 14.66 34.18
C LEU A 817 12.76 15.07 33.04
N ASN A 818 13.23 14.11 32.22
CA ASN A 818 13.99 14.40 31.01
C ASN A 818 13.14 15.09 29.91
N VAL A 819 11.87 14.72 29.76
CA VAL A 819 10.93 15.42 28.86
C VAL A 819 10.68 16.85 29.35
N PHE A 820 10.48 17.06 30.65
CA PHE A 820 10.26 18.37 31.25
C PHE A 820 11.50 19.27 31.14
N PHE A 821 12.70 18.73 31.37
CA PHE A 821 13.96 19.46 31.17
C PHE A 821 14.06 20.01 29.75
N LYS A 822 13.83 19.16 28.73
CA LYS A 822 13.91 19.58 27.32
C LYS A 822 12.82 20.56 26.91
N CYS A 823 11.60 20.41 27.46
CA CYS A 823 10.55 21.40 27.27
C CYS A 823 10.98 22.78 27.79
N LEU A 824 11.54 22.83 29.00
CA LEU A 824 11.98 24.09 29.61
C LEU A 824 13.23 24.66 28.91
N GLU A 825 14.17 23.82 28.49
CA GLU A 825 15.33 24.19 27.66
C GLU A 825 14.91 24.78 26.30
N GLY A 826 13.83 24.27 25.69
CA GLY A 826 13.24 24.84 24.48
C GLY A 826 12.57 26.18 24.75
N GLU A 827 11.63 26.21 25.70
CA GLU A 827 10.83 27.39 26.02
C GLU A 827 11.66 28.54 26.59
N ILE A 828 12.79 28.31 27.27
CA ILE A 828 13.64 29.40 27.81
C ILE A 828 14.03 30.40 26.71
N ASN A 829 14.32 29.92 25.50
CA ASN A 829 14.73 30.77 24.37
C ASN A 829 13.59 31.69 23.88
N ASN A 830 12.33 31.34 24.13
CA ASN A 830 11.17 32.18 23.78
C ASN A 830 11.05 33.41 24.72
N PHE A 831 11.67 33.34 25.91
CA PHE A 831 11.70 34.44 26.89
C PHE A 831 13.05 35.18 26.94
N GLY A 832 14.03 34.81 26.09
CA GLY A 832 15.30 35.52 25.91
C GLY A 832 16.56 34.70 26.25
N ASP A 833 17.71 35.37 26.37
CA ASP A 833 19.02 34.77 26.69
C ASP A 833 19.49 35.18 28.10
N PRO A 834 19.41 34.28 29.10
CA PRO A 834 19.86 34.55 30.48
C PRO A 834 21.32 35.02 30.60
N THR A 835 22.19 34.67 29.64
CA THR A 835 23.61 35.01 29.70
C THR A 835 23.90 36.48 29.38
N ARG A 836 22.95 37.19 28.76
CA ARG A 836 23.05 38.62 28.43
C ARG A 836 22.65 39.49 29.62
N LEU A 837 23.55 39.56 30.60
CA LEU A 837 23.47 40.36 31.84
C LEU A 837 23.12 41.87 31.71
N GLN A 838 22.91 42.40 30.49
CA GLN A 838 22.65 43.82 30.22
C GLN A 838 21.60 44.12 29.12
N SER A 839 20.86 43.13 28.58
CA SER A 839 19.73 43.44 27.68
C SER A 839 18.38 43.28 28.38
N ASP A 840 17.44 44.19 28.08
CA ASP A 840 16.03 44.10 28.50
C ASP A 840 15.26 42.98 27.74
N GLU A 841 15.97 41.99 27.17
CA GLU A 841 15.45 40.91 26.33
C GLU A 841 15.07 39.65 27.12
N TRP A 842 15.48 39.53 28.39
CA TRP A 842 15.26 38.33 29.23
C TRP A 842 14.09 38.51 30.21
N ASP A 843 12.93 37.93 29.86
CA ASP A 843 11.69 38.00 30.65
C ASP A 843 11.59 36.87 31.70
N VAL A 844 12.36 37.03 32.78
CA VAL A 844 12.29 36.18 34.00
C VAL A 844 10.85 36.04 34.51
N ASP A 845 10.10 37.14 34.46
CA ASP A 845 8.76 37.22 35.03
C ASP A 845 7.76 36.41 34.19
N GLY A 846 7.79 36.56 32.86
CA GLY A 846 7.02 35.76 31.92
C GLY A 846 7.34 34.27 32.00
N PHE A 847 8.62 33.89 31.98
CA PHE A 847 9.03 32.49 32.08
C PHE A 847 8.56 31.83 33.39
N ILE A 848 8.77 32.49 34.54
CA ILE A 848 8.31 31.93 35.83
C ILE A 848 6.79 31.89 35.91
N ASN A 849 6.08 32.89 35.38
CA ASN A 849 4.61 32.86 35.34
C ASN A 849 4.09 31.72 34.44
N TYR A 850 4.76 31.41 33.33
CA TYR A 850 4.45 30.26 32.47
C TYR A 850 4.62 28.93 33.22
N VAL A 851 5.78 28.69 33.83
CA VAL A 851 6.04 27.45 34.57
C VAL A 851 5.12 27.31 35.78
N GLN A 852 4.85 28.41 36.51
CA GLN A 852 3.93 28.42 37.64
C GLN A 852 2.48 28.08 37.25
N ARG A 853 2.03 28.48 36.05
CA ARG A 853 0.71 28.12 35.51
C ARG A 853 0.62 26.61 35.22
N CYS A 854 1.73 25.99 34.82
CA CYS A 854 1.79 24.56 34.53
C CYS A 854 1.84 23.73 35.82
N ILE A 855 2.55 24.17 36.86
CA ILE A 855 2.80 23.40 38.09
C ILE A 855 2.09 24.02 39.31
N PRO A 856 0.83 23.62 39.62
CA PRO A 856 0.09 24.17 40.77
C PRO A 856 0.55 23.66 42.14
N TYR A 857 1.50 22.72 42.20
CA TYR A 857 1.94 22.03 43.43
C TYR A 857 3.11 22.72 44.17
N THR A 858 3.70 23.74 43.57
CA THR A 858 4.93 24.42 44.04
C THR A 858 4.85 25.91 43.79
N ASN A 859 5.44 26.71 44.69
CA ASN A 859 5.57 28.15 44.49
C ASN A 859 6.91 28.47 43.81
N LEU A 860 6.88 28.79 42.52
CA LEU A 860 8.05 29.22 41.75
C LEU A 860 8.24 30.74 41.77
N ILE A 861 7.25 31.52 42.23
CA ILE A 861 7.32 33.00 42.25
C ILE A 861 8.48 33.48 43.14
N GLU A 862 8.83 32.72 44.19
CA GLU A 862 9.96 33.01 45.07
C GLU A 862 11.33 32.93 44.38
N LEU A 863 11.48 32.15 43.30
CA LEU A 863 12.75 32.05 42.57
C LEU A 863 13.08 33.30 41.73
N LYS A 864 12.14 34.21 41.49
CA LYS A 864 12.33 35.37 40.60
C LYS A 864 13.52 36.27 40.97
N SER A 865 13.84 36.36 42.25
CA SER A 865 15.02 37.09 42.75
C SER A 865 16.32 36.30 42.60
N GLU A 866 16.25 34.97 42.65
CA GLU A 866 17.39 34.06 42.64
C GLU A 866 17.90 33.68 41.24
N LEU A 867 17.07 33.85 40.21
CA LEU A 867 17.40 33.51 38.82
C LEU A 867 18.08 34.64 38.04
N LYS A 868 18.17 35.85 38.63
CA LYS A 868 18.79 37.01 37.97
C LYS A 868 20.31 36.88 37.93
N GLY A 869 20.87 36.88 36.72
CA GLY A 869 22.32 36.82 36.48
C GLY A 869 22.92 35.40 36.55
N LEU A 870 22.09 34.37 36.52
CA LEU A 870 22.50 32.99 36.29
C LEU A 870 22.57 32.67 34.79
N ASP A 871 23.41 31.72 34.40
CA ASP A 871 23.40 31.16 33.05
C ASP A 871 22.21 30.21 32.83
N VAL A 872 21.91 29.88 31.57
CA VAL A 872 20.82 28.99 31.15
C VAL A 872 20.76 27.71 31.97
N ASN A 873 21.88 27.01 32.17
CA ASN A 873 21.89 25.72 32.87
C ASN A 873 21.56 25.90 34.35
N SER A 874 22.19 26.89 35.01
CA SER A 874 21.90 27.21 36.42
C SER A 874 20.45 27.65 36.65
N VAL A 875 19.81 28.30 35.66
CA VAL A 875 18.36 28.60 35.70
C VAL A 875 17.54 27.33 35.57
N LEU A 876 17.84 26.48 34.58
CA LEU A 876 17.12 25.22 34.36
C LEU A 876 17.24 24.27 35.56
N ASP A 877 18.43 24.10 36.13
CA ASP A 877 18.66 23.24 37.31
C ASP A 877 17.78 23.68 38.51
N LYS A 878 17.76 24.99 38.81
CA LYS A 878 16.93 25.54 39.91
C LYS A 878 15.43 25.41 39.66
N VAL A 879 14.98 25.58 38.41
CA VAL A 879 13.57 25.39 38.07
C VAL A 879 13.22 23.89 38.12
N MET A 880 14.10 23.02 37.65
CA MET A 880 13.91 21.57 37.65
C MET A 880 13.89 20.96 39.05
N GLU A 881 14.61 21.53 40.03
CA GLU A 881 14.46 21.17 41.45
C GLU A 881 13.01 21.33 41.90
N ARG A 882 12.38 22.49 41.61
CA ARG A 882 10.94 22.71 41.91
C ARG A 882 10.00 21.89 41.04
N VAL A 883 10.35 21.60 39.78
CA VAL A 883 9.57 20.67 38.93
C VAL A 883 9.56 19.26 39.53
N SER A 884 10.70 18.80 40.05
CA SER A 884 10.81 17.51 40.75
C SER A 884 10.00 17.51 42.05
N GLU A 885 10.09 18.56 42.88
CA GLU A 885 9.22 18.70 44.06
C GLU A 885 7.73 18.66 43.68
N GLY A 886 7.35 19.30 42.57
CA GLY A 886 5.98 19.30 42.06
C GLY A 886 5.53 17.90 41.62
N TYR A 887 6.40 17.13 40.98
CA TYR A 887 6.16 15.74 40.63
C TYR A 887 5.98 14.88 41.89
N ASP A 888 6.90 15.01 42.85
CA ASP A 888 6.90 14.19 44.06
C ASP A 888 5.67 14.48 44.94
N LYS A 889 5.24 15.74 45.07
CA LYS A 889 3.96 16.10 45.70
C LYS A 889 2.75 15.54 44.98
N LYS A 890 2.75 15.53 43.64
CA LYS A 890 1.64 14.93 42.87
C LYS A 890 1.59 13.41 43.05
N ARG A 891 2.75 12.76 43.12
CA ARG A 891 2.89 11.33 43.47
C ARG A 891 2.38 11.05 44.88
N GLU A 892 2.72 11.87 45.88
CA GLU A 892 2.19 11.74 47.25
C GLU A 892 0.67 11.84 47.32
N GLN A 893 0.05 12.70 46.48
CA GLN A 893 -1.41 12.86 46.44
C GLN A 893 -2.15 11.72 45.73
N LEU A 894 -1.59 11.17 44.64
CA LEU A 894 -2.25 10.15 43.82
C LEU A 894 -1.86 8.70 44.21
N GLY A 895 -0.69 8.51 44.82
CA GLY A 895 -0.11 7.19 45.05
C GLY A 895 0.54 6.58 43.80
N ASP A 896 1.36 5.55 44.03
CA ASP A 896 2.29 5.00 43.02
C ASP A 896 1.59 4.38 41.79
N GLU A 897 0.43 3.74 41.95
CA GLU A 897 -0.29 3.12 40.84
C GLU A 897 -0.99 4.15 39.93
N LEU A 898 -1.70 5.12 40.54
CA LEU A 898 -2.40 6.16 39.78
C LEU A 898 -1.43 7.14 39.11
N ILE A 899 -0.30 7.50 39.75
CA ILE A 899 0.71 8.34 39.09
C ILE A 899 1.38 7.60 37.93
N HIS A 900 1.61 6.29 38.05
CA HIS A 900 2.17 5.48 36.97
C HIS A 900 1.21 5.41 35.77
N ASN A 901 -0.06 5.07 36.01
CA ASN A 901 -1.08 5.00 34.98
C ASN A 901 -1.34 6.37 34.32
N LEU A 902 -1.34 7.47 35.09
CA LEU A 902 -1.41 8.83 34.56
C LEU A 902 -0.19 9.19 33.71
N SER A 903 1.02 8.89 34.19
CA SER A 903 2.28 9.14 33.45
C SER A 903 2.26 8.44 32.10
N LYS A 904 1.88 7.16 32.09
CA LYS A 904 1.71 6.34 30.90
C LYS A 904 0.67 6.92 29.96
N TRP A 905 -0.54 7.20 30.45
CA TRP A 905 -1.63 7.73 29.62
C TRP A 905 -1.26 9.08 28.97
N VAL A 906 -0.68 10.02 29.72
CA VAL A 906 -0.27 11.32 29.18
C VAL A 906 0.80 11.16 28.10
N VAL A 907 1.83 10.34 28.33
CA VAL A 907 2.89 10.14 27.33
C VAL A 907 2.35 9.45 26.07
N LEU A 908 1.59 8.37 26.20
CA LEU A 908 1.05 7.63 25.05
C LEU A 908 0.05 8.48 24.23
N ASN A 909 -0.92 9.11 24.89
CA ASN A 909 -1.97 9.88 24.21
C ASN A 909 -1.42 11.11 23.46
N ARG A 910 -0.43 11.80 24.04
CA ARG A 910 0.20 12.99 23.42
C ARG A 910 1.16 12.63 22.30
N ILE A 911 1.87 11.51 22.42
CA ILE A 911 2.65 10.96 21.30
C ILE A 911 1.71 10.57 20.15
N ASP A 912 0.66 9.81 20.42
CA ASP A 912 -0.20 9.26 19.36
C ASP A 912 -0.88 10.35 18.53
N SER A 913 -1.54 11.32 19.18
CA SER A 913 -2.25 12.39 18.47
C SER A 913 -1.31 13.16 17.54
N ASN A 914 -0.21 13.69 18.09
CA ASN A 914 0.72 14.52 17.33
C ASN A 914 1.52 13.71 16.28
N TRP A 915 1.79 12.41 16.53
CA TRP A 915 2.45 11.55 15.55
C TRP A 915 1.58 11.26 14.33
N ILE A 916 0.26 11.09 14.51
CA ILE A 916 -0.67 10.91 13.39
C ILE A 916 -0.73 12.19 12.54
N ASP A 917 -0.84 13.36 13.16
CA ASP A 917 -0.80 14.65 12.46
C ASP A 917 0.51 14.85 11.68
N HIS A 918 1.64 14.43 12.25
CA HIS A 918 2.94 14.44 11.59
C HIS A 918 3.03 13.45 10.40
N LEU A 919 2.43 12.25 10.51
CA LEU A 919 2.38 11.30 9.39
C LEU A 919 1.63 11.88 8.19
N LEU A 920 0.50 12.56 8.42
CA LEU A 920 -0.23 13.29 7.38
C LEU A 920 0.64 14.38 6.73
N ALA A 921 1.22 15.26 7.54
CA ALA A 921 2.06 16.36 7.04
C ALA A 921 3.28 15.86 6.21
N ILE A 922 3.80 14.67 6.51
CA ILE A 922 4.87 14.05 5.72
C ILE A 922 4.35 13.41 4.42
N ASP A 923 3.20 12.73 4.45
CA ASP A 923 2.60 12.15 3.24
C ASP A 923 2.32 13.30 2.22
N ASP A 924 1.76 14.42 2.68
CA ASP A 924 1.56 15.65 1.88
C ASP A 924 2.89 16.21 1.32
N LEU A 925 3.90 16.35 2.18
CA LEU A 925 5.23 16.84 1.79
C LEU A 925 5.84 15.96 0.70
N ARG A 926 5.68 14.63 0.79
CA ARG A 926 6.22 13.67 -0.19
C ARG A 926 5.59 13.84 -1.57
N GLU A 927 4.29 14.12 -1.66
CA GLU A 927 3.63 14.34 -2.94
C GLU A 927 4.05 15.67 -3.59
N HIS A 928 4.13 16.74 -2.80
CA HIS A 928 4.39 18.09 -3.31
C HIS A 928 5.86 18.41 -3.56
N ILE A 929 6.83 17.70 -2.94
CA ILE A 929 8.27 18.02 -3.07
C ILE A 929 8.78 17.95 -4.52
N HIS A 930 8.14 17.14 -5.37
CA HIS A 930 8.48 17.03 -6.79
C HIS A 930 8.24 18.33 -7.57
N LEU A 931 7.28 19.16 -7.15
CA LEU A 931 7.03 20.48 -7.77
C LEU A 931 8.13 21.51 -7.45
N ARG A 932 8.98 21.26 -6.45
CA ARG A 932 10.14 22.14 -6.15
C ARG A 932 11.39 21.81 -6.96
N SER A 933 11.42 20.70 -7.71
CA SER A 933 12.60 20.30 -8.51
C SER A 933 12.94 21.24 -9.67
N TYR A 934 12.06 22.19 -10.01
CA TYR A 934 12.37 23.29 -10.93
C TYR A 934 13.52 24.19 -10.43
N GLY A 935 13.83 24.17 -9.13
CA GLY A 935 14.91 24.94 -8.50
C GLY A 935 16.33 24.38 -8.61
N GLN A 936 16.56 23.31 -9.40
CA GLN A 936 17.85 22.61 -9.56
C GLN A 936 18.41 21.90 -8.31
N THR A 937 17.70 21.86 -7.17
CA THR A 937 18.06 21.04 -6.00
C THR A 937 17.49 19.62 -6.08
N ASP A 938 18.13 18.67 -5.39
CA ASP A 938 17.65 17.28 -5.30
C ASP A 938 16.43 17.20 -4.35
N PRO A 939 15.24 16.75 -4.82
CA PRO A 939 14.04 16.66 -4.00
C PRO A 939 14.21 15.84 -2.71
N LEU A 940 15.10 14.84 -2.71
CA LEU A 940 15.37 14.03 -1.51
C LEU A 940 16.09 14.85 -0.42
N VAL A 941 16.94 15.80 -0.81
CA VAL A 941 17.67 16.68 0.13
C VAL A 941 16.72 17.71 0.73
N GLU A 942 15.83 18.29 -0.08
CA GLU A 942 14.79 19.21 0.41
C GLU A 942 13.80 18.50 1.31
N PHE A 943 13.28 17.33 0.89
CA PHE A 943 12.41 16.48 1.71
C PHE A 943 13.06 16.17 3.06
N ARG A 944 14.33 15.75 3.07
CA ARG A 944 15.04 15.43 4.32
C ARG A 944 15.14 16.63 5.25
N ARG A 945 15.38 17.84 4.72
CA ARG A 945 15.45 19.08 5.49
C ARG A 945 14.09 19.44 6.10
N GLU A 946 13.05 19.50 5.28
CA GLU A 946 11.70 19.87 5.71
C GLU A 946 11.10 18.82 6.67
N ALA A 947 11.24 17.53 6.36
CA ALA A 947 10.80 16.44 7.24
C ALA A 947 11.53 16.42 8.59
N SER A 948 12.80 16.84 8.64
CA SER A 948 13.54 16.97 9.91
C SER A 948 13.02 18.14 10.72
N GLN A 949 12.74 19.29 10.08
CA GLN A 949 12.15 20.45 10.74
C GLN A 949 10.73 20.17 11.27
N PHE A 950 9.90 19.44 10.51
CA PHE A 950 8.59 18.98 10.97
C PHE A 950 8.72 18.08 12.21
N PHE A 951 9.71 17.18 12.21
CA PHE A 951 9.95 16.28 13.34
C PHE A 951 10.53 16.99 14.59
N GLU A 952 11.39 17.98 14.42
CA GLU A 952 11.86 18.83 15.52
C GLU A 952 10.69 19.60 16.15
N ASN A 953 9.83 20.21 15.32
CA ASN A 953 8.60 20.86 15.77
C ASN A 953 7.65 19.89 16.50
N LEU A 954 7.42 18.69 15.94
CA LEU A 954 6.65 17.62 16.58
C LEU A 954 7.18 17.32 17.98
N MET A 955 8.49 17.11 18.11
CA MET A 955 9.10 16.75 19.39
C MET A 955 8.96 17.87 20.43
N VAL A 956 9.04 19.14 20.01
CA VAL A 956 8.78 20.30 20.88
C VAL A 956 7.31 20.34 21.33
N ILE A 957 6.36 20.15 20.41
CA ILE A 957 4.92 20.14 20.72
C ILE A 957 4.60 19.00 21.69
N VAL A 958 5.05 17.77 21.41
CA VAL A 958 4.84 16.61 22.29
C VAL A 958 5.43 16.83 23.68
N GLN A 959 6.64 17.37 23.80
CA GLN A 959 7.26 17.66 25.09
C GLN A 959 6.49 18.71 25.88
N ARG A 960 6.05 19.79 25.21
CA ARG A 960 5.24 20.85 25.80
C ARG A 960 3.88 20.36 26.25
N GLU A 961 3.14 19.64 25.40
CA GLU A 961 1.84 19.12 25.80
C GLU A 961 1.96 18.12 26.95
N ILE A 962 2.98 17.24 26.96
CA ILE A 962 3.23 16.33 28.09
C ILE A 962 3.49 17.14 29.38
N PHE A 963 4.33 18.18 29.33
CA PHE A 963 4.63 19.01 30.49
C PHE A 963 3.40 19.78 31.02
N GLU A 964 2.68 20.47 30.13
CA GLU A 964 1.51 21.27 30.49
C GLU A 964 0.34 20.40 31.00
N GLN A 965 0.10 19.25 30.36
CA GLN A 965 -1.01 18.37 30.71
C GLN A 965 -0.71 17.50 31.93
N PHE A 966 0.52 17.01 32.10
CA PHE A 966 0.86 16.06 33.19
C PHE A 966 0.48 16.59 34.56
N PHE A 967 0.75 17.86 34.85
CA PHE A 967 0.46 18.46 36.14
C PHE A 967 -1.03 18.85 36.30
N LEU A 968 -1.68 19.32 35.22
CA LEU A 968 -3.07 19.80 35.29
C LEU A 968 -4.13 18.70 35.31
N LEU A 969 -3.88 17.53 34.70
CA LEU A 969 -4.83 16.41 34.71
C LEU A 969 -5.00 15.80 36.10
N GLN A 970 -6.24 15.69 36.56
CA GLN A 970 -6.60 14.90 37.74
C GLN A 970 -7.34 13.63 37.29
N PRO A 971 -6.89 12.42 37.71
CA PRO A 971 -7.68 11.20 37.52
C PRO A 971 -9.01 11.34 38.24
N LYS A 972 -10.12 10.98 37.57
CA LYS A 972 -11.42 10.85 38.24
C LYS A 972 -11.43 9.56 39.06
N THR A 973 -11.88 9.64 40.30
CA THR A 973 -12.13 8.45 41.12
C THR A 973 -13.50 7.84 40.76
N GLU A 974 -13.77 6.60 41.18
CA GLU A 974 -15.09 5.99 40.97
C GLU A 974 -16.23 6.77 41.65
N GLU A 975 -15.93 7.55 42.70
CA GLU A 975 -16.90 8.42 43.39
C GLU A 975 -17.22 9.70 42.58
N ASP A 976 -16.35 10.13 41.66
CA ASP A 976 -16.55 11.29 40.79
C ASP A 976 -17.38 10.99 39.53
N VAL A 977 -17.78 9.73 39.33
CA VAL A 977 -18.67 9.33 38.24
C VAL A 977 -20.12 9.58 38.70
N PRO A 978 -20.86 10.52 38.08
CA PRO A 978 -22.27 10.70 38.41
C PRO A 978 -23.00 9.38 38.10
N GLN A 979 -23.73 8.83 39.07
CA GLN A 979 -24.53 7.62 38.85
C GLN A 979 -25.36 7.80 37.57
N PRO A 980 -25.19 6.95 36.55
CA PRO A 980 -25.82 7.17 35.26
C PRO A 980 -27.34 7.13 35.44
N THR A 981 -27.99 8.27 35.25
CA THR A 981 -29.45 8.32 35.14
C THR A 981 -29.85 7.40 33.99
N ALA A 982 -30.68 6.41 34.29
CA ALA A 982 -30.88 5.25 33.45
C ALA A 982 -31.60 5.58 32.12
N ARG A 983 -30.86 6.10 31.12
CA ARG A 983 -31.22 6.10 29.70
C ARG A 983 -30.08 6.51 28.76
N ILE A 984 -28.97 5.79 28.80
CA ILE A 984 -28.21 5.51 27.57
C ILE A 984 -28.18 3.99 27.47
N GLN A 985 -28.93 3.43 26.52
CA GLN A 985 -28.68 2.04 26.13
C GLN A 985 -27.29 2.03 25.53
N SER A 986 -26.43 1.15 26.06
CA SER A 986 -25.16 0.81 25.45
C SER A 986 -25.43 0.36 24.00
N THR A 987 -25.13 1.24 23.05
CA THR A 987 -24.76 0.79 21.71
C THR A 987 -23.47 0.01 21.92
N GLU A 988 -23.59 -1.31 22.10
CA GLU A 988 -22.46 -2.20 21.93
C GLU A 988 -21.82 -1.84 20.60
N VAL A 989 -20.52 -1.50 20.62
CA VAL A 989 -19.74 -1.35 19.40
C VAL A 989 -19.62 -2.74 18.78
N ARG A 990 -20.65 -3.11 18.02
CA ARG A 990 -20.63 -4.28 17.16
C ARG A 990 -19.40 -4.15 16.30
N HIS A 991 -18.44 -5.03 16.54
CA HIS A 991 -17.32 -5.28 15.64
C HIS A 991 -17.84 -6.02 14.38
N ASP A 992 -18.79 -5.40 13.69
CA ASP A 992 -19.33 -5.87 12.42
C ASP A 992 -18.41 -5.39 11.29
N LYS A 993 -17.45 -6.26 10.96
CA LYS A 993 -16.78 -6.34 9.64
C LYS A 993 -16.11 -5.07 9.09
N ILE A 994 -14.91 -4.76 9.61
CA ILE A 994 -13.80 -4.44 8.69
C ILE A 994 -13.30 -5.80 8.18
N ALA A 995 -13.87 -6.26 7.07
CA ALA A 995 -13.52 -7.54 6.48
C ALA A 995 -12.23 -7.43 5.66
N ALA A 996 -11.16 -8.10 6.12
CA ALA A 996 -10.24 -8.71 5.17
C ALA A 996 -11.05 -9.75 4.37
N VAL A 997 -11.20 -9.54 3.07
CA VAL A 997 -12.05 -10.40 2.23
C VAL A 997 -11.31 -11.69 1.88
N GLY A 998 -11.46 -12.68 2.75
CA GLY A 998 -11.49 -14.08 2.37
C GLY A 998 -12.93 -14.49 2.10
N GLU A 999 -13.25 -14.90 0.87
CA GLU A 999 -14.53 -15.52 0.52
C GLU A 999 -14.51 -16.99 0.93
N ASP A 1000 -15.50 -17.43 1.70
CA ASP A 1000 -16.15 -18.74 1.60
C ASP A 1000 -17.41 -18.75 2.51
N GLU A 1001 -18.61 -18.86 1.93
CA GLU A 1001 -19.85 -19.15 2.67
C GLU A 1001 -20.27 -20.61 2.41
N GLU A 1002 -20.17 -21.47 3.43
CA GLU A 1002 -20.95 -22.71 3.52
C GLU A 1002 -21.81 -22.73 4.81
N LEU A 1003 -22.98 -23.37 4.72
CA LEU A 1003 -24.06 -23.23 5.71
C LEU A 1003 -23.86 -24.07 6.99
N PRO A 1004 -24.11 -23.52 8.20
CA PRO A 1004 -24.28 -24.31 9.42
C PRO A 1004 -25.72 -24.79 9.65
N GLU A 1005 -25.89 -26.02 10.15
CA GLU A 1005 -27.17 -26.60 10.57
C GLU A 1005 -27.73 -26.04 11.89
N GLU A 1006 -29.00 -26.34 12.16
CA GLU A 1006 -29.83 -25.75 13.22
C GLU A 1006 -29.38 -26.02 14.67
N THR A 1007 -29.29 -24.98 15.51
CA THR A 1007 -29.70 -25.03 16.92
C THR A 1007 -30.35 -23.70 17.37
N LYS A 1008 -31.31 -23.76 18.29
CA LYS A 1008 -32.24 -22.65 18.63
C LYS A 1008 -31.74 -21.77 19.80
N PRO A 1009 -31.88 -20.43 19.73
CA PRO A 1009 -31.75 -19.53 20.88
C PRO A 1009 -33.08 -19.32 21.64
N PRO A 1010 -33.05 -18.83 22.90
CA PRO A 1010 -34.24 -18.58 23.73
C PRO A 1010 -34.92 -17.23 23.47
N GLU A 1011 -36.18 -17.10 23.90
CA GLU A 1011 -37.08 -15.96 23.61
C GLU A 1011 -36.85 -14.71 24.49
N ASN A 1012 -37.15 -13.52 23.93
CA ASN A 1012 -37.28 -12.26 24.68
C ASN A 1012 -38.55 -11.50 24.18
N PRO A 1013 -39.39 -10.85 25.04
CA PRO A 1013 -40.77 -10.54 24.67
C PRO A 1013 -41.06 -9.07 24.28
N ARG A 1014 -41.71 -8.88 23.10
CA ARG A 1014 -42.47 -7.67 22.64
C ARG A 1014 -41.56 -6.44 22.39
N VAL A 1015 -41.55 -5.71 21.26
CA VAL A 1015 -42.53 -5.30 20.22
C VAL A 1015 -41.69 -4.97 18.94
N GLN A 1016 -42.08 -5.09 17.66
CA GLN A 1016 -43.37 -5.40 16.99
C GLN A 1016 -43.19 -6.53 15.94
N ARG A 1017 -43.61 -6.37 14.67
CA ARG A 1017 -43.36 -7.28 13.54
C ARG A 1017 -43.29 -6.56 12.17
N PRO A 1018 -42.22 -6.72 11.37
CA PRO A 1018 -42.27 -6.54 9.92
C PRO A 1018 -43.10 -7.63 9.24
N LEU A 1019 -43.67 -7.33 8.07
CA LEU A 1019 -44.43 -8.28 7.26
C LEU A 1019 -43.51 -9.36 6.65
N GLN A 1020 -43.92 -10.63 6.72
CA GLN A 1020 -43.18 -11.74 6.11
C GLN A 1020 -43.20 -11.65 4.56
N PRO A 1021 -42.11 -12.01 3.87
CA PRO A 1021 -42.12 -12.14 2.42
C PRO A 1021 -43.04 -13.31 2.01
N ILE A 1022 -44.04 -13.01 1.18
CA ILE A 1022 -44.97 -14.02 0.68
C ILE A 1022 -44.26 -14.88 -0.37
N HIS A 1023 -44.09 -16.18 -0.08
CA HIS A 1023 -43.71 -17.18 -1.09
C HIS A 1023 -44.68 -17.11 -2.28
N ARG A 1024 -44.18 -16.69 -3.46
CA ARG A 1024 -44.92 -16.78 -4.72
C ARG A 1024 -45.10 -18.26 -5.10
N LYS A 1025 -46.28 -18.82 -4.76
CA LYS A 1025 -46.80 -20.01 -5.44
C LYS A 1025 -47.13 -19.65 -6.91
N ASN A 1026 -47.00 -20.65 -7.78
CA ASN A 1026 -47.06 -20.55 -9.25
C ASN A 1026 -48.09 -19.55 -9.81
N PRO A 1027 -47.76 -18.76 -10.85
CA PRO A 1027 -48.67 -17.79 -11.44
C PRO A 1027 -49.86 -18.47 -12.13
N VAL A 1028 -51.07 -17.98 -11.81
CA VAL A 1028 -52.34 -18.48 -12.35
C VAL A 1028 -52.45 -18.17 -13.84
N SER A 1029 -52.83 -19.15 -14.67
CA SER A 1029 -52.91 -18.98 -16.12
C SER A 1029 -54.12 -18.14 -16.53
N ARG A 1030 -54.01 -17.43 -17.66
CA ARG A 1030 -55.05 -16.52 -18.18
C ARG A 1030 -56.42 -17.21 -18.37
N ASN A 1031 -56.45 -18.53 -18.56
CA ASN A 1031 -57.66 -19.31 -18.80
C ASN A 1031 -58.21 -20.04 -17.55
N ASP A 1032 -57.54 -19.96 -16.41
CA ASP A 1032 -57.93 -20.65 -15.17
C ASP A 1032 -59.08 -19.89 -14.46
N PRO A 1033 -59.82 -20.54 -13.54
CA PRO A 1033 -60.79 -19.85 -12.68
C PRO A 1033 -60.13 -18.71 -11.90
N CYS A 1034 -60.81 -17.56 -11.83
CA CYS A 1034 -60.27 -16.38 -11.18
C CYS A 1034 -60.20 -16.58 -9.65
N PRO A 1035 -59.04 -16.36 -8.98
CA PRO A 1035 -58.88 -16.62 -7.55
C PRO A 1035 -59.83 -15.84 -6.62
N CYS A 1036 -60.45 -14.77 -7.10
CA CYS A 1036 -61.45 -13.98 -6.36
C CYS A 1036 -62.80 -14.68 -6.16
N GLY A 1037 -62.95 -15.95 -6.55
CA GLY A 1037 -64.18 -16.73 -6.33
C GLY A 1037 -65.36 -16.38 -7.25
N SER A 1038 -65.18 -15.48 -8.22
CA SER A 1038 -66.27 -14.98 -9.09
C SER A 1038 -66.83 -15.99 -10.12
N GLY A 1039 -66.33 -17.24 -10.13
CA GLY A 1039 -66.71 -18.29 -11.10
C GLY A 1039 -66.27 -18.04 -12.56
N LYS A 1040 -65.69 -16.87 -12.87
CA LYS A 1040 -65.24 -16.48 -14.21
C LYS A 1040 -63.74 -16.80 -14.40
N LYS A 1041 -63.29 -16.93 -15.65
CA LYS A 1041 -61.85 -17.12 -15.98
C LYS A 1041 -61.04 -15.84 -15.70
N PHE A 1042 -59.79 -15.98 -15.23
CA PHE A 1042 -58.94 -14.87 -14.78
C PHE A 1042 -58.86 -13.70 -15.78
N LYS A 1043 -58.63 -13.97 -17.08
CA LYS A 1043 -58.59 -12.95 -18.15
C LYS A 1043 -59.91 -12.20 -18.43
N LYS A 1044 -61.03 -12.63 -17.84
CA LYS A 1044 -62.36 -12.00 -17.93
C LYS A 1044 -62.83 -11.44 -16.57
N CYS A 1045 -61.92 -11.34 -15.61
CA CYS A 1045 -62.16 -10.79 -14.28
C CYS A 1045 -60.93 -9.95 -13.87
N CYS A 1046 -60.22 -10.27 -12.80
CA CYS A 1046 -59.08 -9.48 -12.32
C CYS A 1046 -57.98 -9.27 -13.40
N GLY A 1047 -57.73 -10.27 -14.25
CA GLY A 1047 -56.78 -10.18 -15.37
C GLY A 1047 -57.28 -9.38 -16.59
N ALA A 1048 -58.43 -8.71 -16.51
CA ALA A 1048 -58.94 -7.82 -17.55
C ALA A 1048 -58.68 -6.33 -17.26
N LEU A 1049 -58.30 -5.97 -16.03
CA LEU A 1049 -58.14 -4.56 -15.59
C LEU A 1049 -56.78 -3.94 -15.97
N HIS A 1050 -55.74 -4.74 -16.23
CA HIS A 1050 -54.43 -4.26 -16.69
C HIS A 1050 -54.35 -4.20 -18.23
N LYS A 1051 -55.15 -3.31 -18.85
CA LYS A 1051 -55.14 -3.18 -20.32
C LYS A 1051 -55.32 -1.78 -20.92
N ASN A 1052 -55.40 -0.73 -20.08
CA ASN A 1052 -55.65 0.65 -20.49
C ASN A 1052 -54.65 1.67 -19.87
N GLU A 1053 -53.38 1.29 -19.75
CA GLU A 1053 -52.27 2.23 -19.53
C GLU A 1053 -51.14 1.79 -20.49
N GLU A 1054 -50.97 2.56 -21.58
CA GLU A 1054 -49.86 2.53 -22.55
C GLU A 1054 -49.02 3.79 -22.34
#